data_AF-A0A932UC09-F1
#
_entry.id   AF-A0A932UC09-F1
#
_cell.length_a   1.000
_cell.length_b   1.000
_cell.length_c   1.000
_cell.angle_alpha   90.00
_cell.angle_beta   90.00
_cell.angle_gamma   90.00
#
_symmetry.space_group_name_H-M   'P 1'
#
loop_
_entity.id
_entity.type
_entity.pdbx_description
1 polymer ?
#
loop_
_entity_poly.entity_id
_entity_poly.type
_entity_poly.pdbx_seq_one_letter_code
_entity_poly.pdbx_strand_id
1 'polypeptide(L)'
;MKIEKPKPREEPRQQQGPYRFLNPYNFVRTLEVRNRTAAPLLGRCSPPPHDRYVGISGRITCQLTAVTPLFVSDSEGITEESVGEKIHSHYRFFRDPEGNVAIPATSLRGSIRSIFEAATNSCFANFAGDKRLSYHLPPGDALRLVPARVRKVNDDRWELDLLPGTTSVNPTQRPAGPQYAAWVPTYTPLWASRTTAKAPKSPYSARQKVSLAGFSHGEPCQAIVESVQHPLRRFEFWNVVHLAQQGQRLPNPKSNQRIVSGYLCITNQNIENKHDERLFFNTQQLKPVELPSTVRQKYEELIADYQERHGDEAHKRKQPTKPHGKEPAFSRFIVERTGKKEPKLVDGDLVYAMLERNLGGFGVQFIVPVSVPRVGFNRTIGELLYPGELGKCDKYDHLCPACRTFGWVWGAEDRDIAAPALAERTAYAGRVRFSHANLTHDAGAFDSTLAILSTPKPTTARFYLRPKAGKPQDGLPDHQTDFDASGQILRGRKVYRHHGDRLNPQEYQSVNGAKSDQNRTVHGVQDVGSVFEFTVDFENLAAVELGALLWSLSLEGWHHRLGFGKPLGFGSAKVDVIAVNVLSNADRYATLTDETGGWANQTSEAHRWILTFKEAMQARYGMPFEKLDTIRDLKALLAETLPLPVHYPRPTANPQAEGKQYEWFVGNKRSGQDAGSRLALRLADEDREGLPLIDKYGDQKS
;
A
#
# COMPACT_ATOMS: atom_id res chain seq x y z
N MET A 1 33.74 43.73 23.84
CA MET A 1 32.61 42.85 24.18
C MET A 1 32.82 41.52 23.46
N LYS A 2 33.10 40.45 24.20
CA LYS A 2 33.34 39.10 23.64
C LYS A 2 31.99 38.50 23.24
N ILE A 3 31.89 38.11 21.97
CA ILE A 3 30.77 37.36 21.40
C ILE A 3 30.79 35.96 22.04
N GLU A 4 29.79 35.65 22.85
CA GLU A 4 29.60 34.31 23.42
C GLU A 4 29.28 33.33 22.29
N LYS A 5 30.10 32.28 22.17
CA LYS A 5 29.81 31.14 21.30
C LYS A 5 28.54 30.43 21.80
N PRO A 6 27.66 29.96 20.91
CA PRO A 6 26.49 29.20 21.33
C PRO A 6 26.93 27.94 22.09
N LYS A 7 26.34 27.71 23.26
CA LYS A 7 26.56 26.50 24.06
C LYS A 7 26.18 25.26 23.22
N PRO A 8 26.94 24.15 23.29
CA PRO A 8 26.52 22.88 22.72
C PRO A 8 25.18 22.47 23.35
N ARG A 9 24.22 22.06 22.51
CA ARG A 9 22.95 21.48 22.97
C ARG A 9 23.27 20.29 23.88
N GLU A 10 22.76 20.32 25.12
CA GLU A 10 22.84 19.18 26.05
C GLU A 10 22.25 17.94 25.36
N GLU A 11 23.04 16.87 25.31
CA GLU A 11 22.53 15.55 24.93
C GLU A 11 21.38 15.17 25.85
N PRO A 12 20.28 14.60 25.32
CA PRO A 12 19.16 14.21 26.15
C PRO A 12 19.64 13.20 27.19
N ARG A 13 19.38 13.50 28.48
CA ARG A 13 19.57 12.57 29.60
C ARG A 13 19.07 11.19 29.17
N GLN A 14 19.99 10.22 29.13
CA GLN A 14 19.69 8.83 28.78
C GLN A 14 18.48 8.36 29.59
N GLN A 15 17.38 8.03 28.91
CA GLN A 15 16.30 7.28 29.54
C GLN A 15 16.91 5.97 30.06
N GLN A 16 16.82 5.72 31.37
CA GLN A 16 17.18 4.44 31.95
C GLN A 16 16.18 3.39 31.44
N GLY A 17 16.53 2.71 30.34
CA GLY A 17 15.70 1.70 29.70
C GLY A 17 16.24 1.29 28.32
N PRO A 18 15.77 0.16 27.78
CA PRO A 18 16.15 -0.29 26.43
C PRO A 18 15.64 0.68 25.36
N TYR A 19 16.37 0.81 24.25
CA TYR A 19 16.03 1.70 23.14
C TYR A 19 14.62 1.41 22.58
N ARG A 20 13.80 2.45 22.49
CA ARG A 20 12.47 2.43 21.91
C ARG A 20 12.33 3.55 20.87
N PHE A 21 11.47 3.34 19.89
CA PHE A 21 11.17 4.35 18.87
C PHE A 21 9.70 4.33 18.48
N LEU A 22 9.20 5.44 17.93
CA LEU A 22 7.86 5.53 17.37
C LEU A 22 7.89 5.29 15.87
N ASN A 23 6.90 4.56 15.37
CA ASN A 23 6.70 4.47 13.92
C ASN A 23 6.27 5.85 13.37
N PRO A 24 6.75 6.31 12.20
CA PRO A 24 6.51 7.67 11.71
C PRO A 24 5.06 8.03 11.43
N TYR A 25 4.19 7.04 11.36
CA TYR A 25 2.76 7.24 11.21
C TYR A 25 1.98 6.37 12.19
N ASN A 26 0.74 6.78 12.45
CA ASN A 26 -0.29 5.91 12.98
C ASN A 26 -1.60 6.20 12.25
N PHE A 27 -2.73 5.76 12.80
CA PHE A 27 -4.03 5.91 12.17
C PHE A 27 -4.97 6.71 13.06
N VAL A 28 -5.72 7.61 12.43
CA VAL A 28 -6.87 8.27 13.04
C VAL A 28 -8.09 7.38 12.82
N ARG A 29 -8.65 6.87 13.93
CA ARG A 29 -9.82 5.98 13.93
C ARG A 29 -11.05 6.66 13.31
N THR A 30 -12.01 5.84 12.91
CA THR A 30 -13.32 6.25 12.42
C THR A 30 -14.33 6.31 13.58
N LEU A 31 -15.42 7.06 13.39
CA LEU A 31 -16.50 7.17 14.36
C LEU A 31 -17.75 6.42 13.89
N GLU A 32 -18.50 5.89 14.86
CA GLU A 32 -19.87 5.39 14.67
C GLU A 32 -20.87 6.49 15.03
N VAL A 33 -21.83 6.75 14.15
CA VAL A 33 -22.89 7.75 14.40
C VAL A 33 -23.82 7.27 15.50
N ARG A 34 -23.98 8.08 16.57
CA ARG A 34 -24.87 7.76 17.70
C ARG A 34 -26.26 8.35 17.53
N ASN A 35 -26.35 9.56 16.98
CA ASN A 35 -27.61 10.24 16.71
C ASN A 35 -27.65 10.68 15.24
N ARG A 36 -28.38 9.92 14.40
CA ARG A 36 -28.41 10.14 12.94
C ARG A 36 -29.14 11.42 12.53
N THR A 37 -30.14 11.84 13.30
CA THR A 37 -30.96 13.03 13.01
C THR A 37 -30.31 14.32 13.50
N ALA A 38 -29.40 14.25 14.47
CA ALA A 38 -28.63 15.40 14.91
C ALA A 38 -27.58 15.83 13.87
N ALA A 39 -27.46 17.15 13.71
CA ALA A 39 -26.54 17.80 12.77
C ALA A 39 -26.53 17.14 11.38
N PRO A 40 -27.64 17.18 10.63
CA PRO A 40 -27.78 16.46 9.35
C PRO A 40 -26.73 16.87 8.32
N LEU A 41 -26.21 18.11 8.39
CA LEU A 41 -25.12 18.60 7.55
C LEU A 41 -23.77 17.92 7.83
N LEU A 42 -23.61 17.18 8.93
CA LEU A 42 -22.42 16.31 9.12
C LEU A 42 -22.62 14.92 8.50
N GLY A 43 -23.82 14.61 8.00
CA GLY A 43 -24.14 13.41 7.23
C GLY A 43 -23.96 13.61 5.72
N ARG A 44 -24.40 12.60 4.97
CA ARG A 44 -24.52 12.66 3.50
C ARG A 44 -25.83 13.35 3.12
N CYS A 45 -25.74 14.39 2.30
CA CYS A 45 -26.89 15.12 1.76
C CYS A 45 -26.53 15.78 0.43
N SER A 46 -27.53 16.33 -0.27
CA SER A 46 -27.30 17.11 -1.48
C SER A 46 -26.42 18.32 -1.19
N PRO A 47 -25.48 18.65 -2.10
CA PRO A 47 -24.74 19.90 -2.03
C PRO A 47 -25.64 21.11 -2.31
N PRO A 48 -25.27 22.30 -1.79
CA PRO A 48 -25.94 23.53 -2.18
C PRO A 48 -25.68 23.87 -3.66
N PRO A 49 -26.54 24.71 -4.27
CA PRO A 49 -26.35 25.21 -5.63
C PRO A 49 -25.11 26.09 -5.79
N HIS A 50 -24.61 26.15 -7.02
CA HIS A 50 -23.60 27.14 -7.45
C HIS A 50 -24.24 28.37 -8.14
N ASP A 51 -25.49 28.28 -8.59
CA ASP A 51 -26.19 29.33 -9.35
C ASP A 51 -26.71 30.49 -8.48
N ARG A 52 -26.65 30.37 -7.15
CA ARG A 52 -27.16 31.39 -6.22
C ARG A 52 -26.46 31.35 -4.87
N TYR A 53 -26.48 32.46 -4.16
CA TYR A 53 -25.99 32.54 -2.79
C TYR A 53 -27.02 31.99 -1.79
N VAL A 54 -26.61 31.04 -0.95
CA VAL A 54 -27.48 30.38 0.06
C VAL A 54 -26.81 30.22 1.43
N GLY A 55 -25.51 30.52 1.53
CA GLY A 55 -24.74 30.38 2.76
C GLY A 55 -23.72 31.51 2.90
N ILE A 56 -22.71 31.27 3.72
CA ILE A 56 -21.66 32.24 3.99
C ILE A 56 -20.60 32.13 2.90
N SER A 57 -20.28 33.25 2.27
CA SER A 57 -19.21 33.38 1.28
C SER A 57 -18.19 34.38 1.78
N GLY A 58 -16.92 34.19 1.43
CA GLY A 58 -15.87 35.07 1.91
C GLY A 58 -14.46 34.61 1.57
N ARG A 59 -13.49 35.19 2.29
CA ARG A 59 -12.07 34.92 2.15
C ARG A 59 -11.43 34.80 3.52
N ILE A 60 -10.60 33.79 3.69
CA ILE A 60 -9.75 33.58 4.86
C ILE A 60 -8.32 33.90 4.45
N THR A 61 -7.64 34.76 5.22
CA THR A 61 -6.19 35.02 5.08
C THR A 61 -5.46 34.18 6.12
N CYS A 62 -4.47 33.41 5.67
CA CYS A 62 -3.74 32.47 6.49
C CYS A 62 -2.24 32.72 6.40
N GLN A 63 -1.55 32.48 7.51
CA GLN A 63 -0.10 32.42 7.60
C GLN A 63 0.32 31.00 7.98
N LEU A 64 1.31 30.45 7.28
CA LEU A 64 1.88 29.14 7.51
C LEU A 64 3.34 29.28 7.93
N THR A 65 3.70 28.73 9.08
CA THR A 65 5.07 28.77 9.62
C THR A 65 5.65 27.36 9.67
N ALA A 66 6.80 27.14 9.02
CA ALA A 66 7.51 25.85 9.06
C ALA A 66 8.09 25.60 10.46
N VAL A 67 7.71 24.48 11.09
CA VAL A 67 8.20 24.06 12.42
C VAL A 67 9.28 22.98 12.30
N THR A 68 9.28 22.24 11.20
CA THR A 68 10.37 21.35 10.78
C THR A 68 10.73 21.69 9.34
N PRO A 69 11.91 21.31 8.82
CA PRO A 69 12.26 21.53 7.42
C PRO A 69 11.13 21.14 6.47
N LEU A 70 10.82 22.02 5.53
CA LEU A 70 9.68 21.89 4.64
C LEU A 70 10.19 21.75 3.21
N PHE A 71 9.69 20.73 2.50
CA PHE A 71 9.97 20.56 1.08
C PHE A 71 8.71 20.16 0.33
N VAL A 72 8.35 20.92 -0.71
CA VAL A 72 7.31 20.53 -1.65
C VAL A 72 7.95 20.43 -3.02
N SER A 73 7.88 19.25 -3.64
CA SER A 73 8.53 19.00 -4.92
C SER A 73 7.90 19.83 -6.03
N ASP A 74 8.75 20.40 -6.86
CA ASP A 74 8.39 20.78 -8.22
C ASP A 74 8.43 19.56 -9.11
N SER A 75 7.31 19.19 -9.75
CA SER A 75 7.27 18.02 -10.63
C SER A 75 7.87 18.29 -12.01
N GLU A 76 7.98 19.57 -12.41
CA GLU A 76 8.57 19.99 -13.68
C GLU A 76 10.09 20.15 -13.58
N GLY A 77 10.63 20.18 -12.37
CA GLY A 77 12.04 20.42 -12.07
C GLY A 77 12.85 19.16 -11.73
N ILE A 78 12.40 17.97 -12.11
CA ILE A 78 13.09 16.72 -11.79
C ILE A 78 14.25 16.50 -12.75
N THR A 79 15.46 16.32 -12.21
CA THR A 79 16.65 15.92 -12.97
C THR A 79 17.15 14.56 -12.51
N GLU A 80 17.93 13.88 -13.34
CA GLU A 80 18.39 12.51 -13.08
C GLU A 80 19.90 12.37 -13.28
N GLU A 81 20.52 11.53 -12.47
CA GLU A 81 21.92 11.14 -12.60
C GLU A 81 22.07 9.60 -12.55
N SER A 82 23.11 9.09 -13.22
CA SER A 82 23.43 7.66 -13.20
C SER A 82 24.39 7.34 -12.05
N VAL A 83 23.96 6.48 -11.12
CA VAL A 83 24.76 5.99 -10.00
C VAL A 83 24.93 4.48 -10.15
N GLY A 84 26.05 4.08 -10.75
CA GLY A 84 26.25 2.68 -11.17
C GLY A 84 25.30 2.31 -12.32
N GLU A 85 24.54 1.23 -12.16
CA GLU A 85 23.51 0.78 -13.13
C GLU A 85 22.10 1.35 -12.82
N LYS A 86 22.00 2.28 -11.86
CA LYS A 86 20.73 2.79 -11.35
C LYS A 86 20.59 4.29 -11.62
N ILE A 87 19.35 4.75 -11.73
CA ILE A 87 19.00 6.16 -11.89
C ILE A 87 18.64 6.75 -10.53
N HIS A 88 19.31 7.84 -10.16
CA HIS A 88 19.00 8.63 -8.98
C HIS A 88 18.39 9.98 -9.40
N SER A 89 17.31 10.39 -8.74
CA SER A 89 16.56 11.59 -9.12
C SER A 89 16.73 12.73 -8.12
N HIS A 90 16.84 13.94 -8.66
CA HIS A 90 17.05 15.21 -8.00
C HIS A 90 15.81 16.10 -8.12
N TYR A 91 15.36 16.67 -7.01
CA TYR A 91 14.08 17.35 -6.86
C TYR A 91 14.36 18.77 -6.37
N ARG A 92 13.75 19.79 -6.96
CA ARG A 92 13.80 21.17 -6.43
C ARG A 92 12.52 21.54 -5.72
N PHE A 93 12.58 22.53 -4.83
CA PHE A 93 11.40 23.11 -4.20
C PHE A 93 10.51 23.79 -5.26
N PHE A 94 9.19 23.68 -5.09
CA PHE A 94 8.17 24.22 -5.98
C PHE A 94 8.34 25.73 -6.21
N ARG A 95 8.17 26.15 -7.47
CA ARG A 95 8.11 27.57 -7.84
C ARG A 95 6.74 27.90 -8.42
N ASP A 96 6.19 29.05 -8.08
CA ASP A 96 4.98 29.58 -8.72
C ASP A 96 5.26 29.94 -10.21
N PRO A 97 4.24 30.25 -11.02
CA PRO A 97 4.42 30.64 -12.43
C PRO A 97 5.35 31.85 -12.64
N GLU A 98 5.49 32.71 -11.63
CA GLU A 98 6.38 33.86 -11.61
C GLU A 98 7.82 33.49 -11.20
N GLY A 99 8.08 32.24 -10.80
CA GLY A 99 9.39 31.71 -10.44
C GLY A 99 9.75 31.83 -8.95
N ASN A 100 8.84 32.33 -8.11
CA ASN A 100 9.04 32.51 -6.68
C ASN A 100 8.87 31.19 -5.91
N VAL A 101 9.59 31.04 -4.80
CA VAL A 101 9.42 29.90 -3.89
C VAL A 101 8.03 29.95 -3.27
N ALA A 102 7.26 28.88 -3.46
CA ALA A 102 5.88 28.82 -2.99
C ALA A 102 5.45 27.40 -2.61
N ILE A 103 4.37 27.29 -1.85
CA ILE A 103 3.66 26.03 -1.63
C ILE A 103 2.48 26.00 -2.60
N PRO A 104 2.33 24.95 -3.43
CA PRO A 104 1.24 24.88 -4.38
C PRO A 104 -0.12 24.79 -3.70
N ALA A 105 -1.12 25.51 -4.24
CA ALA A 105 -2.49 25.53 -3.75
C ALA A 105 -3.08 24.11 -3.57
N THR A 106 -2.72 23.19 -4.46
CA THR A 106 -3.14 21.78 -4.41
C THR A 106 -2.58 21.03 -3.20
N SER A 107 -1.35 21.32 -2.77
CA SER A 107 -0.75 20.75 -1.56
C SER A 107 -1.42 21.27 -0.29
N LEU A 108 -1.71 22.57 -0.23
CA LEU A 108 -2.47 23.17 0.88
C LEU A 108 -3.87 22.56 0.97
N ARG A 109 -4.61 22.57 -0.15
CA ARG A 109 -5.96 22.00 -0.24
C ARG A 109 -5.97 20.54 0.19
N GLY A 110 -5.01 19.73 -0.25
CA GLY A 110 -4.89 18.32 0.13
C GLY A 110 -4.61 18.12 1.61
N SER A 111 -3.69 18.91 2.20
CA SER A 111 -3.36 18.85 3.62
C SER A 111 -4.57 19.21 4.49
N ILE A 112 -5.22 20.35 4.21
CA ILE A 112 -6.39 20.82 4.97
C ILE A 112 -7.58 19.88 4.78
N ARG A 113 -7.82 19.39 3.55
CA ARG A 113 -8.89 18.42 3.28
C ARG A 113 -8.73 17.14 4.10
N SER A 114 -7.52 16.61 4.23
CA SER A 114 -7.26 15.39 5.00
C SER A 114 -7.67 15.55 6.48
N ILE A 115 -7.33 16.70 7.08
CA ILE A 115 -7.73 17.05 8.44
C ILE A 115 -9.25 17.22 8.53
N PHE A 116 -9.84 17.96 7.59
CA PHE A 116 -11.29 18.16 7.53
C PHE A 116 -12.04 16.83 7.43
N GLU A 117 -11.57 15.91 6.59
CA GLU A 117 -12.15 14.57 6.43
C GLU A 117 -12.09 13.76 7.72
N ALA A 118 -10.97 13.80 8.43
CA ALA A 118 -10.80 13.13 9.71
C ALA A 118 -11.68 13.74 10.80
N ALA A 119 -11.70 15.07 10.90
CA ALA A 119 -12.47 15.80 11.92
C ALA A 119 -13.97 15.66 11.74
N THR A 120 -14.47 15.66 10.49
CA THR A 120 -15.90 15.50 10.19
C THR A 120 -16.33 14.03 10.04
N ASN A 121 -15.39 13.08 10.12
CA ASN A 121 -15.61 11.65 9.83
C ASN A 121 -16.28 11.44 8.46
N SER A 122 -15.78 12.17 7.45
CA SER A 122 -16.25 12.11 6.05
C SER A 122 -15.85 10.80 5.37
N CYS A 123 -16.15 10.62 4.08
CA CYS A 123 -15.73 9.41 3.35
C CYS A 123 -14.20 9.33 3.16
N PHE A 124 -13.72 8.12 2.84
CA PHE A 124 -12.37 7.90 2.33
C PHE A 124 -12.35 8.15 0.82
N ALA A 125 -12.16 9.41 0.41
CA ALA A 125 -12.29 9.81 -0.99
C ALA A 125 -11.24 9.17 -1.91
N ASN A 126 -10.03 8.97 -1.38
CA ASN A 126 -8.88 8.37 -2.08
C ASN A 126 -8.59 6.98 -1.50
N PHE A 127 -9.45 6.01 -1.80
CA PHE A 127 -9.37 4.65 -1.24
C PHE A 127 -9.70 3.59 -2.30
N ALA A 128 -8.73 2.73 -2.58
CA ALA A 128 -8.86 1.58 -3.47
C ALA A 128 -9.55 0.41 -2.75
N GLY A 129 -10.84 0.58 -2.45
CA GLY A 129 -11.62 -0.38 -1.68
C GLY A 129 -11.97 -1.68 -2.42
N ASP A 130 -11.87 -1.67 -3.74
CA ASP A 130 -12.16 -2.80 -4.63
C ASP A 130 -11.00 -3.81 -4.73
N LYS A 131 -9.77 -3.39 -4.45
CA LYS A 131 -8.60 -4.28 -4.51
C LYS A 131 -8.63 -5.36 -3.41
N ARG A 132 -8.20 -6.58 -3.78
CA ARG A 132 -7.82 -7.64 -2.84
C ARG A 132 -6.31 -7.66 -2.67
N LEU A 133 -5.84 -7.79 -1.44
CA LEU A 133 -4.42 -7.97 -1.18
C LEU A 133 -4.03 -9.46 -1.33
N SER A 134 -2.73 -9.71 -1.52
CA SER A 134 -2.20 -11.07 -1.65
C SER A 134 -1.12 -11.39 -0.62
N TYR A 135 -1.03 -12.64 -0.17
CA TYR A 135 -0.03 -13.15 0.77
C TYR A 135 0.69 -14.38 0.20
N HIS A 136 1.89 -14.73 0.71
CA HIS A 136 2.60 -15.93 0.28
C HIS A 136 1.98 -17.18 0.92
N LEU A 137 1.64 -18.18 0.10
CA LEU A 137 1.15 -19.45 0.61
C LEU A 137 2.28 -20.17 1.38
N PRO A 138 2.03 -20.70 2.59
CA PRO A 138 3.03 -21.46 3.33
C PRO A 138 3.59 -22.63 2.49
N PRO A 139 4.90 -22.91 2.53
CA PRO A 139 5.50 -23.98 1.72
C PRO A 139 4.90 -25.36 1.94
N GLY A 140 4.37 -25.65 3.14
CA GLY A 140 3.69 -26.90 3.44
C GLY A 140 2.38 -27.06 2.67
N ASP A 141 1.58 -25.99 2.62
CA ASP A 141 0.30 -25.97 1.89
C ASP A 141 0.52 -25.95 0.37
N ALA A 142 1.57 -25.28 -0.08
CA ALA A 142 1.94 -25.24 -1.50
C ALA A 142 2.16 -26.64 -2.11
N LEU A 143 2.52 -27.65 -1.31
CA LEU A 143 2.65 -29.04 -1.76
C LEU A 143 1.32 -29.72 -2.10
N ARG A 144 0.19 -29.17 -1.66
CA ARG A 144 -1.16 -29.68 -1.95
C ARG A 144 -1.69 -29.23 -3.31
N LEU A 145 -1.05 -28.23 -3.91
CA LEU A 145 -1.43 -27.67 -5.19
C LEU A 145 -1.36 -28.73 -6.31
N VAL A 146 -2.49 -28.96 -6.96
CA VAL A 146 -2.64 -29.95 -8.04
C VAL A 146 -2.44 -29.24 -9.38
N PRO A 147 -1.50 -29.68 -10.24
CA PRO A 147 -1.38 -29.14 -11.59
C PRO A 147 -2.67 -29.39 -12.39
N ALA A 148 -3.08 -28.44 -13.20
CA ALA A 148 -4.29 -28.52 -14.01
C ALA A 148 -4.13 -27.71 -15.30
N ARG A 149 -4.95 -28.06 -16.30
CA ARG A 149 -5.13 -27.29 -17.53
C ARG A 149 -6.53 -26.71 -17.56
N VAL A 150 -6.62 -25.41 -17.83
CA VAL A 150 -7.89 -24.70 -17.98
C VAL A 150 -8.57 -25.13 -19.27
N ARG A 151 -9.87 -25.43 -19.20
CA ARG A 151 -10.69 -25.78 -20.37
C ARG A 151 -11.95 -24.92 -20.40
N LYS A 152 -12.07 -24.06 -21.41
CA LYS A 152 -13.27 -23.28 -21.71
C LYS A 152 -14.20 -24.16 -22.57
N VAL A 153 -15.30 -24.62 -21.99
CA VAL A 153 -16.29 -25.45 -22.70
C VAL A 153 -17.17 -24.60 -23.60
N ASN A 154 -17.61 -23.45 -23.09
CA ASN A 154 -18.31 -22.38 -23.80
C ASN A 154 -18.10 -21.06 -23.03
N ASP A 155 -18.82 -19.99 -23.36
CA ASP A 155 -18.63 -18.68 -22.72
C ASP A 155 -18.94 -18.69 -21.21
N ASP A 156 -19.90 -19.51 -20.78
CA ASP A 156 -20.38 -19.54 -19.39
C ASP A 156 -19.75 -20.67 -18.56
N ARG A 157 -19.29 -21.74 -19.19
CA ARG A 157 -18.78 -22.94 -18.51
C ARG A 157 -17.27 -23.11 -18.72
N TRP A 158 -16.55 -23.06 -17.61
CA TRP A 158 -15.11 -23.30 -17.51
C TRP A 158 -14.83 -24.47 -16.58
N GLU A 159 -13.81 -25.25 -16.89
CA GLU A 159 -13.42 -26.44 -16.14
C GLU A 159 -11.89 -26.53 -16.00
N LEU A 160 -11.45 -27.39 -15.10
CA LEU A 160 -10.06 -27.80 -14.93
C LEU A 160 -9.92 -29.28 -15.25
N ASP A 161 -9.04 -29.58 -16.20
CA ASP A 161 -8.55 -30.94 -16.41
C ASP A 161 -7.36 -31.15 -15.44
N LEU A 162 -7.56 -31.97 -14.40
CA LEU A 162 -6.54 -32.22 -13.38
C LEU A 162 -5.41 -33.10 -13.91
N LEU A 163 -4.17 -32.70 -13.60
CA LEU A 163 -2.94 -33.33 -14.06
C LEU A 163 -2.01 -33.73 -12.88
N PRO A 164 -2.45 -34.65 -11.99
CA PRO A 164 -1.71 -35.02 -10.79
C PRO A 164 -0.59 -36.05 -11.01
N GLY A 165 -0.20 -36.30 -12.26
CA GLY A 165 0.74 -37.35 -12.63
C GLY A 165 0.18 -38.73 -12.30
N THR A 166 0.93 -39.51 -11.53
CA THR A 166 0.57 -40.88 -11.11
C THR A 166 -0.05 -40.94 -9.72
N THR A 167 -0.10 -39.82 -9.00
CA THR A 167 -0.50 -39.80 -7.58
C THR A 167 -1.97 -39.43 -7.47
N SER A 168 -2.73 -40.19 -6.66
CA SER A 168 -4.13 -39.87 -6.42
C SER A 168 -4.28 -38.54 -5.67
N VAL A 169 -5.26 -37.74 -6.08
CA VAL A 169 -5.51 -36.41 -5.52
C VAL A 169 -6.15 -36.54 -4.14
N ASN A 170 -5.53 -35.91 -3.14
CA ASN A 170 -6.14 -35.67 -1.83
C ASN A 170 -6.14 -34.16 -1.54
N PRO A 171 -7.31 -33.50 -1.52
CA PRO A 171 -7.40 -32.05 -1.24
C PRO A 171 -6.84 -31.63 0.11
N THR A 172 -6.88 -32.52 1.10
CA THR A 172 -6.56 -32.20 2.51
C THR A 172 -5.11 -32.50 2.89
N GLN A 173 -4.39 -33.26 2.06
CA GLN A 173 -3.05 -33.76 2.39
C GLN A 173 -2.10 -33.54 1.21
N ARG A 174 -0.81 -33.42 1.53
CA ARG A 174 0.25 -33.47 0.50
C ARG A 174 0.21 -34.84 -0.22
N PRO A 175 0.73 -34.94 -1.46
CA PRO A 175 0.77 -36.20 -2.19
C PRO A 175 1.42 -37.31 -1.35
N ALA A 176 0.75 -38.46 -1.26
CA ALA A 176 1.24 -39.64 -0.57
C ALA A 176 2.27 -40.43 -1.41
N GLY A 177 2.21 -40.28 -2.73
CA GLY A 177 3.18 -40.83 -3.68
C GLY A 177 4.14 -39.76 -4.21
N PRO A 178 4.68 -39.94 -5.43
CA PRO A 178 5.47 -38.92 -6.10
C PRO A 178 4.77 -37.55 -6.16
N GLN A 179 5.53 -36.47 -6.17
CA GLN A 179 4.98 -35.14 -6.42
C GLN A 179 4.17 -35.11 -7.74
N TYR A 180 3.09 -34.34 -7.75
CA TYR A 180 2.11 -34.34 -8.83
C TYR A 180 2.70 -34.01 -10.22
N ALA A 181 3.48 -32.92 -10.32
CA ALA A 181 4.16 -32.55 -11.56
C ALA A 181 5.55 -33.18 -11.65
N ALA A 182 5.91 -33.68 -12.84
CA ALA A 182 7.27 -34.14 -13.10
C ALA A 182 8.24 -32.96 -13.22
N TRP A 183 9.48 -33.17 -12.80
CA TRP A 183 10.54 -32.18 -12.77
C TRP A 183 11.35 -32.28 -14.06
N VAL A 184 11.50 -31.15 -14.77
CA VAL A 184 12.26 -31.07 -16.02
C VAL A 184 13.57 -30.33 -15.74
N PRO A 185 14.72 -31.01 -15.64
CA PRO A 185 15.98 -30.32 -15.34
C PRO A 185 16.41 -29.45 -16.52
N THR A 186 16.45 -28.13 -16.34
CA THR A 186 16.63 -27.18 -17.45
C THR A 186 17.81 -26.25 -17.20
N TYR A 187 17.89 -25.68 -16.01
CA TYR A 187 18.77 -24.55 -15.72
C TYR A 187 20.01 -24.95 -14.92
N THR A 188 21.10 -24.21 -15.10
CA THR A 188 22.10 -24.08 -14.03
C THR A 188 21.55 -23.07 -13.03
N PRO A 189 21.33 -23.42 -11.75
CA PRO A 189 20.98 -22.45 -10.72
C PRO A 189 21.98 -21.30 -10.65
N LEU A 190 21.50 -20.08 -10.41
CA LEU A 190 22.35 -18.93 -10.12
C LEU A 190 23.04 -19.11 -8.77
N TRP A 191 22.34 -19.71 -7.79
CA TRP A 191 22.90 -20.10 -6.50
C TRP A 191 22.99 -21.62 -6.38
N ALA A 192 24.14 -22.10 -5.90
CA ALA A 192 24.39 -23.53 -5.74
C ALA A 192 23.30 -24.21 -4.89
N SER A 193 22.80 -25.36 -5.37
CA SER A 193 21.81 -26.13 -4.63
C SER A 193 22.42 -26.73 -3.37
N ARG A 194 21.84 -26.41 -2.21
CA ARG A 194 22.22 -27.04 -0.94
C ARG A 194 22.07 -28.55 -0.97
N THR A 195 21.11 -29.07 -1.74
CA THR A 195 20.89 -30.51 -1.88
C THR A 195 22.04 -31.17 -2.64
N THR A 196 22.45 -30.60 -3.78
CA THR A 196 23.55 -31.17 -4.58
C THR A 196 24.89 -31.05 -3.85
N ALA A 197 25.10 -29.96 -3.11
CA ALA A 197 26.30 -29.77 -2.29
C ALA A 197 26.41 -30.84 -1.18
N LYS A 198 25.31 -31.16 -0.50
CA LYS A 198 25.31 -32.17 0.59
C LYS A 198 25.24 -33.62 0.10
N ALA A 199 24.68 -33.86 -1.09
CA ALA A 199 24.51 -35.20 -1.66
C ALA A 199 24.97 -35.27 -3.13
N PRO A 200 26.25 -34.99 -3.44
CA PRO A 200 26.75 -34.84 -4.81
C PRO A 200 26.70 -36.14 -5.64
N LYS A 201 26.77 -37.30 -4.99
CA LYS A 201 26.73 -38.63 -5.64
C LYS A 201 25.33 -39.25 -5.72
N SER A 202 24.29 -38.51 -5.33
CA SER A 202 22.92 -39.04 -5.34
C SER A 202 22.32 -39.07 -6.75
N PRO A 203 21.34 -39.94 -7.04
CA PRO A 203 20.59 -39.93 -8.30
C PRO A 203 19.99 -38.55 -8.63
N TYR A 204 19.58 -37.81 -7.60
CA TYR A 204 19.10 -36.43 -7.71
C TYR A 204 20.14 -35.47 -8.32
N SER A 205 21.40 -35.60 -7.91
CA SER A 205 22.50 -34.75 -8.36
C SER A 205 23.04 -35.17 -9.73
N ALA A 206 22.84 -36.43 -10.12
CA ALA A 206 23.25 -36.99 -11.41
C ALA A 206 22.27 -36.69 -12.55
N ARG A 207 21.14 -36.01 -12.30
CA ARG A 207 20.11 -35.70 -13.30
C ARG A 207 20.69 -34.85 -14.42
N GLN A 208 20.48 -35.29 -15.66
CA GLN A 208 20.93 -34.58 -16.85
C GLN A 208 19.91 -33.52 -17.26
N LYS A 209 20.42 -32.41 -17.83
CA LYS A 209 19.57 -31.35 -18.34
C LYS A 209 18.89 -31.77 -19.63
N VAL A 210 17.64 -31.38 -19.76
CA VAL A 210 16.81 -31.52 -20.94
C VAL A 210 16.72 -30.15 -21.62
N SER A 211 17.00 -30.11 -22.91
CA SER A 211 16.85 -28.88 -23.71
C SER A 211 15.37 -28.58 -23.94
N LEU A 212 14.98 -27.33 -23.75
CA LEU A 212 13.65 -26.83 -24.10
C LEU A 212 13.64 -26.06 -25.44
N ALA A 213 14.72 -26.14 -26.22
CA ALA A 213 14.78 -25.51 -27.54
C ALA A 213 13.65 -26.07 -28.43
N GLY A 214 12.84 -25.18 -29.00
CA GLY A 214 11.69 -25.54 -29.85
C GLY A 214 10.39 -25.82 -29.09
N PHE A 215 10.41 -25.87 -27.76
CA PHE A 215 9.21 -26.04 -26.94
C PHE A 215 8.65 -24.71 -26.43
N SER A 216 7.33 -24.60 -26.40
CA SER A 216 6.59 -23.48 -25.84
C SER A 216 5.84 -23.85 -24.56
N HIS A 217 5.52 -22.85 -23.74
CA HIS A 217 4.65 -23.05 -22.57
C HIS A 217 3.27 -23.56 -23.03
N GLY A 218 2.72 -24.57 -22.34
CA GLY A 218 1.40 -25.13 -22.65
C GLY A 218 1.38 -26.07 -23.86
N GLU A 219 2.52 -26.31 -24.53
CA GLU A 219 2.61 -27.20 -25.67
C GLU A 219 2.43 -28.68 -25.24
N PRO A 220 1.60 -29.48 -25.94
CA PRO A 220 1.52 -30.91 -25.74
C PRO A 220 2.83 -31.62 -26.10
N CYS A 221 3.33 -32.49 -25.23
CA CYS A 221 4.54 -33.25 -25.49
C CYS A 221 4.48 -34.66 -24.89
N GLN A 222 5.34 -35.53 -25.41
CA GLN A 222 5.63 -36.83 -24.81
C GLN A 222 6.95 -36.75 -24.06
N ALA A 223 7.03 -37.44 -22.93
CA ALA A 223 8.20 -37.46 -22.09
C ALA A 223 8.54 -38.87 -21.62
N ILE A 224 9.82 -39.16 -21.46
CA ILE A 224 10.27 -40.31 -20.67
C ILE A 224 10.56 -39.80 -19.26
N VAL A 225 9.91 -40.42 -18.28
CA VAL A 225 10.09 -40.13 -16.86
C VAL A 225 10.66 -41.31 -16.11
N GLU A 226 11.47 -41.03 -15.09
CA GLU A 226 11.97 -42.01 -14.13
C GLU A 226 11.74 -41.53 -12.70
N SER A 227 11.55 -42.46 -11.78
CA SER A 227 11.28 -42.10 -10.39
C SER A 227 12.57 -41.80 -9.63
N VAL A 228 12.58 -40.72 -8.86
CA VAL A 228 13.76 -40.28 -8.09
C VAL A 228 13.35 -39.94 -6.66
N GLN A 229 14.02 -40.56 -5.69
CA GLN A 229 13.90 -40.22 -4.28
C GLN A 229 14.75 -38.98 -3.97
N HIS A 230 14.18 -37.97 -3.32
CA HIS A 230 14.95 -36.81 -2.89
C HIS A 230 15.91 -37.19 -1.74
N PRO A 231 17.21 -36.88 -1.81
CA PRO A 231 18.21 -37.46 -0.89
C PRO A 231 18.14 -36.87 0.53
N LEU A 232 17.67 -35.63 0.68
CA LEU A 232 17.60 -34.93 1.98
C LEU A 232 16.17 -34.72 2.50
N ARG A 233 15.15 -35.06 1.72
CA ARG A 233 13.75 -34.76 2.04
C ARG A 233 12.94 -36.02 1.75
N ARG A 234 11.98 -36.33 2.62
CA ARG A 234 11.20 -37.58 2.54
C ARG A 234 10.08 -37.46 1.51
N PHE A 235 10.43 -37.35 0.22
CA PHE A 235 9.47 -37.42 -0.88
C PHE A 235 10.14 -37.93 -2.17
N GLU A 236 9.31 -38.48 -3.05
CA GLU A 236 9.67 -38.96 -4.38
C GLU A 236 9.10 -38.00 -5.45
N PHE A 237 9.71 -37.97 -6.62
CA PHE A 237 9.20 -37.22 -7.77
C PHE A 237 9.60 -37.90 -9.08
N TRP A 238 8.87 -37.58 -10.15
CA TRP A 238 9.20 -38.00 -11.50
C TRP A 238 10.22 -37.04 -12.11
N ASN A 239 11.37 -37.54 -12.53
CA ASN A 239 12.36 -36.80 -13.29
C ASN A 239 12.16 -37.03 -14.79
N VAL A 240 12.07 -35.96 -15.58
CA VAL A 240 12.04 -36.06 -17.05
C VAL A 240 13.46 -36.24 -17.58
N VAL A 241 13.68 -37.28 -18.38
CA VAL A 241 14.98 -37.58 -19.01
C VAL A 241 15.00 -37.29 -20.51
N HIS A 242 13.84 -37.39 -21.17
CA HIS A 242 13.68 -37.05 -22.59
C HIS A 242 12.33 -36.36 -22.81
N LEU A 243 12.32 -35.40 -23.74
CA LEU A 243 11.12 -34.74 -24.27
C LEU A 243 11.07 -34.92 -25.78
N ALA A 244 9.87 -35.09 -26.32
CA ALA A 244 9.59 -35.10 -27.74
C ALA A 244 8.30 -34.31 -28.01
N GLN A 245 8.32 -33.50 -29.07
CA GLN A 245 7.11 -32.87 -29.57
C GLN A 245 6.15 -33.94 -30.11
N GLN A 246 4.87 -33.58 -30.24
CA GLN A 246 3.88 -34.51 -30.76
C GLN A 246 4.29 -35.03 -32.15
N GLY A 247 4.34 -36.36 -32.31
CA GLY A 247 4.77 -37.02 -33.55
C GLY A 247 6.28 -37.24 -33.71
N GLN A 248 7.13 -36.68 -32.83
CA GLN A 248 8.56 -37.01 -32.80
C GLN A 248 8.80 -38.33 -32.07
N ARG A 249 9.82 -39.09 -32.52
CA ARG A 249 10.14 -40.40 -31.96
C ARG A 249 10.95 -40.25 -30.67
N LEU A 250 10.42 -40.80 -29.56
CA LEU A 250 11.18 -41.00 -28.33
C LEU A 250 12.12 -42.21 -28.43
N PRO A 251 13.26 -42.21 -27.71
CA PRO A 251 14.06 -43.41 -27.57
C PRO A 251 13.29 -44.48 -26.77
N ASN A 252 13.75 -45.74 -26.87
CA ASN A 252 13.15 -46.82 -26.10
C ASN A 252 13.39 -46.60 -24.59
N PRO A 253 12.35 -46.62 -23.74
CA PRO A 253 12.51 -46.43 -22.30
C PRO A 253 13.25 -47.61 -21.67
N LYS A 254 14.08 -47.32 -20.66
CA LYS A 254 14.70 -48.34 -19.79
C LYS A 254 13.66 -49.01 -18.88
N SER A 255 14.02 -50.10 -18.21
CA SER A 255 13.11 -50.87 -17.34
C SER A 255 12.48 -50.08 -16.19
N ASN A 256 13.15 -49.03 -15.69
CA ASN A 256 12.66 -48.13 -14.64
C ASN A 256 12.02 -46.84 -15.17
N GLN A 257 11.85 -46.72 -16.49
CA GLN A 257 11.36 -45.53 -17.18
C GLN A 257 9.97 -45.76 -17.75
N ARG A 258 9.20 -44.67 -17.89
CA ARG A 258 7.84 -44.69 -18.44
C ARG A 258 7.65 -43.56 -19.43
N ILE A 259 6.90 -43.82 -20.49
CA ILE A 259 6.46 -42.77 -21.41
C ILE A 259 5.16 -42.17 -20.87
N VAL A 260 5.08 -40.85 -20.81
CA VAL A 260 3.89 -40.10 -20.42
C VAL A 260 3.60 -39.01 -21.44
N SER A 261 2.34 -38.63 -21.57
CA SER A 261 1.92 -37.47 -22.39
C SER A 261 1.42 -36.37 -21.45
N GLY A 262 1.79 -35.13 -21.73
CA GLY A 262 1.47 -34.00 -20.88
C GLY A 262 1.73 -32.65 -21.54
N TYR A 263 1.81 -31.61 -20.71
CA TYR A 263 2.00 -30.23 -21.11
C TYR A 263 3.17 -29.62 -20.37
N LEU A 264 4.04 -28.91 -21.09
CA LEU A 264 5.20 -28.27 -20.50
C LEU A 264 4.81 -26.94 -19.82
N CYS A 265 5.04 -26.85 -18.51
CA CYS A 265 4.81 -25.65 -17.72
C CYS A 265 6.14 -24.91 -17.49
N ILE A 266 6.38 -23.91 -18.34
CA ILE A 266 7.54 -23.02 -18.28
C ILE A 266 7.18 -21.75 -17.50
N THR A 267 7.97 -21.42 -16.48
CA THR A 267 7.80 -20.20 -15.66
C THR A 267 9.07 -19.34 -15.61
N ASN A 268 10.05 -19.65 -16.45
CA ASN A 268 11.39 -19.05 -16.52
C ASN A 268 12.23 -19.33 -15.27
N GLN A 269 13.52 -19.02 -15.29
CA GLN A 269 14.39 -19.13 -14.12
C GLN A 269 14.12 -17.98 -13.12
N ASN A 270 12.94 -18.02 -12.50
CA ASN A 270 12.32 -16.94 -11.74
C ASN A 270 12.69 -16.86 -10.25
N ILE A 271 13.62 -17.71 -9.81
CA ILE A 271 14.23 -17.68 -8.47
C ILE A 271 15.65 -18.24 -8.59
N GLU A 272 16.58 -17.75 -7.76
CA GLU A 272 18.02 -17.93 -7.92
C GLU A 272 18.45 -19.40 -7.85
N ASN A 273 17.76 -20.20 -7.04
CA ASN A 273 18.05 -21.62 -6.86
C ASN A 273 17.26 -22.53 -7.81
N LYS A 274 16.49 -21.99 -8.76
CA LYS A 274 15.70 -22.79 -9.69
C LYS A 274 16.59 -23.54 -10.67
N HIS A 275 16.38 -24.85 -10.76
CA HIS A 275 17.04 -25.76 -11.70
C HIS A 275 16.05 -26.42 -12.68
N ASP A 276 14.79 -26.57 -12.29
CA ASP A 276 13.81 -27.35 -13.07
C ASP A 276 12.60 -26.51 -13.50
N GLU A 277 12.08 -26.79 -14.69
CA GLU A 277 10.69 -26.53 -15.04
C GLU A 277 9.80 -27.74 -14.68
N ARG A 278 8.53 -27.72 -15.11
CA ARG A 278 7.55 -28.74 -14.75
C ARG A 278 6.85 -29.30 -15.99
N LEU A 279 6.56 -30.60 -15.94
CA LEU A 279 5.68 -31.27 -16.89
C LEU A 279 4.39 -31.66 -16.15
N PHE A 280 3.27 -31.16 -16.64
CA PHE A 280 1.95 -31.50 -16.11
C PHE A 280 1.40 -32.66 -16.92
N PHE A 281 1.11 -33.78 -16.27
CA PHE A 281 0.64 -34.98 -16.95
C PHE A 281 -0.35 -35.72 -16.07
N ASN A 282 -1.03 -36.71 -16.62
CA ASN A 282 -1.99 -37.54 -15.89
C ASN A 282 -1.94 -38.97 -16.40
N THR A 283 -1.99 -39.95 -15.51
CA THR A 283 -2.13 -41.37 -15.85
C THR A 283 -3.44 -41.98 -15.35
N GLN A 284 -4.33 -41.16 -14.78
CA GLN A 284 -5.60 -41.56 -14.17
C GLN A 284 -6.77 -41.04 -15.01
N GLN A 285 -7.89 -41.74 -15.00
CA GLN A 285 -9.13 -41.22 -15.57
C GLN A 285 -9.84 -40.34 -14.54
N LEU A 286 -9.70 -39.03 -14.66
CA LEU A 286 -10.28 -38.05 -13.75
C LEU A 286 -11.38 -37.27 -14.47
N LYS A 287 -12.49 -37.02 -13.76
CA LYS A 287 -13.51 -36.10 -14.26
C LYS A 287 -12.99 -34.67 -14.16
N PRO A 288 -13.27 -33.82 -15.16
CA PRO A 288 -13.01 -32.39 -15.06
C PRO A 288 -13.72 -31.79 -13.84
N VAL A 289 -13.13 -30.76 -13.26
CA VAL A 289 -13.68 -30.03 -12.12
C VAL A 289 -14.17 -28.67 -12.61
N GLU A 290 -15.37 -28.26 -12.20
CA GLU A 290 -15.89 -26.94 -12.53
C GLU A 290 -14.95 -25.83 -12.03
N LEU A 291 -14.77 -24.79 -12.85
CA LEU A 291 -13.97 -23.61 -12.53
C LEU A 291 -14.89 -22.38 -12.39
N PRO A 292 -15.32 -22.04 -11.17
CA PRO A 292 -16.27 -20.96 -10.93
C PRO A 292 -15.76 -19.60 -11.41
N SER A 293 -16.67 -18.74 -11.87
CA SER A 293 -16.34 -17.35 -12.28
C SER A 293 -15.62 -16.55 -11.19
N THR A 294 -16.01 -16.74 -9.93
CA THR A 294 -15.38 -16.08 -8.77
C THR A 294 -13.92 -16.48 -8.59
N VAL A 295 -13.57 -17.75 -8.83
CA VAL A 295 -12.18 -18.23 -8.80
C VAL A 295 -11.38 -17.65 -9.95
N ARG A 296 -11.98 -17.58 -11.15
CA ARG A 296 -11.33 -16.97 -12.33
C ARG A 296 -11.04 -15.49 -12.09
N GLN A 297 -12.02 -14.73 -11.60
CA GLN A 297 -11.85 -13.31 -11.28
C GLN A 297 -10.71 -13.10 -10.26
N LYS A 298 -10.66 -13.89 -9.18
CA LYS A 298 -9.56 -13.82 -8.18
C LYS A 298 -8.20 -14.14 -8.78
N TYR A 299 -8.12 -15.05 -9.74
CA TYR A 299 -6.88 -15.34 -10.46
C TYR A 299 -6.46 -14.15 -11.32
N GLU A 300 -7.37 -13.55 -12.09
CA GLU A 300 -7.04 -12.39 -12.92
C GLU A 300 -6.60 -11.18 -12.08
N GLU A 301 -7.28 -10.93 -10.95
CA GLU A 301 -6.87 -9.93 -9.95
C GLU A 301 -5.45 -10.23 -9.42
N LEU A 302 -5.13 -11.50 -9.14
CA LEU A 302 -3.80 -11.91 -8.69
C LEU A 302 -2.73 -11.70 -9.76
N ILE A 303 -3.01 -12.03 -11.02
CA ILE A 303 -2.07 -11.80 -12.13
C ILE A 303 -1.85 -10.30 -12.34
N ALA A 304 -2.91 -9.49 -12.29
CA ALA A 304 -2.80 -8.03 -12.34
C ALA A 304 -1.93 -7.48 -11.20
N ASP A 305 -2.09 -7.99 -9.96
CA ASP A 305 -1.25 -7.62 -8.82
C ASP A 305 0.24 -7.98 -9.04
N TYR A 306 0.55 -9.12 -9.66
CA TYR A 306 1.92 -9.45 -10.06
C TYR A 306 2.49 -8.52 -11.14
N GLN A 307 1.68 -8.21 -12.16
CA GLN A 307 2.07 -7.33 -13.26
C GLN A 307 2.27 -5.89 -12.80
N GLU A 308 1.39 -5.37 -11.94
CA GLU A 308 1.51 -4.02 -11.34
C GLU A 308 2.81 -3.89 -10.53
N ARG A 309 3.14 -4.90 -9.71
CA ARG A 309 4.32 -4.85 -8.83
C ARG A 309 5.66 -4.93 -9.54
N HIS A 310 5.70 -5.66 -10.65
CA HIS A 310 6.95 -5.95 -11.37
C HIS A 310 7.02 -5.26 -12.73
N GLY A 311 5.98 -4.52 -13.11
CA GLY A 311 5.85 -3.89 -14.42
C GLY A 311 7.04 -3.01 -14.73
N ASP A 312 7.30 -1.97 -13.92
CA ASP A 312 8.38 -1.02 -14.18
C ASP A 312 9.76 -1.69 -14.29
N GLU A 313 10.06 -2.63 -13.39
CA GLU A 313 11.34 -3.38 -13.42
C GLU A 313 11.44 -4.28 -14.66
N ALA A 314 10.34 -4.95 -15.03
CA ALA A 314 10.30 -5.79 -16.21
C ALA A 314 10.47 -4.98 -17.51
N HIS A 315 9.86 -3.79 -17.60
CA HIS A 315 9.99 -2.90 -18.78
C HIS A 315 11.39 -2.32 -18.93
N LYS A 316 12.09 -2.05 -17.82
CA LYS A 316 13.48 -1.55 -17.84
C LYS A 316 14.49 -2.60 -18.33
N ARG A 317 14.14 -3.89 -18.30
CA ARG A 317 15.06 -4.99 -18.64
C ARG A 317 14.93 -5.38 -20.11
N LYS A 318 16.05 -5.40 -20.84
CA LYS A 318 16.08 -5.80 -22.26
C LYS A 318 15.58 -7.23 -22.53
N GLN A 319 15.86 -8.16 -21.60
CA GLN A 319 15.45 -9.57 -21.69
C GLN A 319 14.85 -10.01 -20.34
N PRO A 320 13.59 -9.67 -20.05
CA PRO A 320 13.01 -9.90 -18.72
C PRO A 320 12.75 -11.37 -18.43
N THR A 321 12.66 -12.23 -19.46
CA THR A 321 12.44 -13.67 -19.33
C THR A 321 13.72 -14.50 -19.12
N LYS A 322 14.90 -13.87 -19.09
CA LYS A 322 16.19 -14.53 -18.85
C LYS A 322 16.93 -13.92 -17.66
N PRO A 323 17.70 -14.70 -16.89
CA PRO A 323 18.58 -14.17 -15.84
C PRO A 323 19.56 -13.10 -16.33
N HIS A 324 19.96 -12.22 -15.43
CA HIS A 324 20.95 -11.17 -15.68
C HIS A 324 21.95 -11.16 -14.53
N GLY A 325 23.17 -11.64 -14.78
CA GLY A 325 24.15 -11.85 -13.71
C GLY A 325 23.63 -12.79 -12.63
N LYS A 326 23.47 -12.29 -11.41
CA LYS A 326 22.92 -13.03 -10.25
C LYS A 326 21.42 -12.84 -10.04
N GLU A 327 20.78 -12.00 -10.85
CA GLU A 327 19.35 -11.72 -10.74
C GLU A 327 18.53 -12.73 -11.55
N PRO A 328 17.47 -13.30 -10.96
CA PRO A 328 16.59 -14.22 -11.66
C PRO A 328 15.84 -13.51 -12.80
N ALA A 329 15.22 -14.30 -13.67
CA ALA A 329 14.26 -13.82 -14.66
C ALA A 329 12.92 -13.45 -14.02
N PHE A 330 12.09 -12.70 -14.71
CA PHE A 330 10.68 -12.57 -14.37
C PHE A 330 9.90 -13.82 -14.81
N SER A 331 8.88 -14.17 -14.03
CA SER A 331 7.95 -15.24 -14.42
C SER A 331 7.21 -14.86 -15.69
N ARG A 332 6.92 -15.84 -16.55
CA ARG A 332 6.23 -15.64 -17.82
C ARG A 332 4.98 -14.74 -17.73
N PHE A 333 4.09 -15.05 -16.79
CA PHE A 333 2.81 -14.33 -16.61
C PHE A 333 2.94 -12.87 -16.14
N ILE A 334 4.14 -12.43 -15.74
CA ILE A 334 4.41 -11.02 -15.40
C ILE A 334 4.57 -10.17 -16.67
N VAL A 335 5.06 -10.77 -17.76
CA VAL A 335 5.45 -10.05 -18.99
C VAL A 335 4.55 -10.35 -20.18
N GLU A 336 3.65 -11.32 -20.03
CA GLU A 336 2.67 -11.67 -21.06
C GLU A 336 1.27 -11.22 -20.64
N ARG A 337 0.45 -10.89 -21.64
CA ARG A 337 -0.94 -10.46 -21.45
C ARG A 337 -1.03 -9.30 -20.47
N THR A 338 -0.20 -8.26 -20.66
CA THR A 338 -0.07 -7.11 -19.74
C THR A 338 -1.05 -5.98 -20.05
N GLY A 339 -1.67 -5.98 -21.24
CA GLY A 339 -2.68 -5.01 -21.60
C GLY A 339 -3.85 -5.02 -20.62
N LYS A 340 -4.41 -3.84 -20.33
CA LYS A 340 -5.52 -3.68 -19.36
C LYS A 340 -6.76 -4.49 -19.75
N LYS A 341 -7.02 -4.61 -21.06
CA LYS A 341 -8.17 -5.33 -21.63
C LYS A 341 -7.85 -6.77 -22.05
N GLU A 342 -6.60 -7.21 -21.88
CA GLU A 342 -6.23 -8.58 -22.25
C GLU A 342 -6.68 -9.54 -21.15
N PRO A 343 -7.42 -10.63 -21.50
CA PRO A 343 -7.83 -11.62 -20.52
C PRO A 343 -6.60 -12.28 -19.91
N LYS A 344 -6.53 -12.30 -18.58
CA LYS A 344 -5.36 -12.86 -17.87
C LYS A 344 -5.45 -14.38 -17.79
N LEU A 345 -6.66 -14.94 -17.89
CA LEU A 345 -6.94 -16.37 -17.97
C LEU A 345 -7.57 -16.71 -19.33
N VAL A 346 -7.02 -17.71 -20.04
CA VAL A 346 -7.55 -18.19 -21.32
C VAL A 346 -7.63 -19.72 -21.37
N ASP A 347 -8.34 -20.26 -22.36
CA ASP A 347 -8.37 -21.71 -22.61
C ASP A 347 -6.96 -22.27 -22.78
N GLY A 348 -6.69 -23.42 -22.17
CA GLY A 348 -5.41 -24.09 -22.24
C GLY A 348 -4.32 -23.58 -21.31
N ASP A 349 -4.56 -22.51 -20.54
CA ASP A 349 -3.62 -22.07 -19.51
C ASP A 349 -3.31 -23.20 -18.51
N LEU A 350 -2.03 -23.32 -18.14
CA LEU A 350 -1.58 -24.24 -17.10
C LEU A 350 -1.58 -23.53 -15.74
N VAL A 351 -2.26 -24.14 -14.78
CA VAL A 351 -2.41 -23.59 -13.43
C VAL A 351 -2.16 -24.67 -12.38
N TYR A 352 -1.93 -24.22 -11.16
CA TYR A 352 -1.97 -25.04 -9.97
C TYR A 352 -3.28 -24.75 -9.23
N ALA A 353 -4.04 -25.79 -8.88
CA ALA A 353 -5.31 -25.67 -8.19
C ALA A 353 -5.19 -26.12 -6.73
N MET A 354 -5.68 -25.30 -5.82
CA MET A 354 -6.01 -25.74 -4.46
C MET A 354 -7.44 -26.26 -4.48
N LEU A 355 -7.62 -27.52 -4.09
CA LEU A 355 -8.90 -28.19 -4.11
C LEU A 355 -9.49 -28.31 -2.70
N GLU A 356 -10.80 -28.45 -2.65
CA GLU A 356 -11.57 -28.83 -1.47
C GLU A 356 -12.47 -30.02 -1.77
N ARG A 357 -13.00 -30.66 -0.72
CA ARG A 357 -13.86 -31.85 -0.86
C ARG A 357 -15.32 -31.43 -0.85
N ASN A 358 -16.04 -31.74 -1.92
CA ASN A 358 -17.47 -31.47 -2.04
C ASN A 358 -18.29 -32.77 -2.05
N LEU A 359 -19.59 -32.67 -1.77
CA LEU A 359 -20.54 -33.77 -1.91
C LEU A 359 -20.57 -34.24 -3.38
N GLY A 360 -19.81 -35.29 -3.71
CA GLY A 360 -19.76 -35.86 -5.06
C GLY A 360 -18.49 -35.55 -5.88
N GLY A 361 -17.48 -34.87 -5.32
CA GLY A 361 -16.23 -34.61 -6.06
C GLY A 361 -15.32 -33.59 -5.41
N PHE A 362 -14.62 -32.81 -6.25
CA PHE A 362 -13.75 -31.73 -5.82
C PHE A 362 -14.40 -30.37 -6.10
N GLY A 363 -14.16 -29.41 -5.21
CA GLY A 363 -14.32 -27.98 -5.47
C GLY A 363 -12.97 -27.33 -5.70
N VAL A 364 -12.96 -26.18 -6.37
CA VAL A 364 -11.75 -25.37 -6.56
C VAL A 364 -11.79 -24.19 -5.61
N GLN A 365 -10.86 -24.15 -4.65
CA GLN A 365 -10.77 -23.03 -3.71
C GLN A 365 -10.10 -21.81 -4.36
N PHE A 366 -8.98 -22.03 -5.04
CA PHE A 366 -8.30 -21.03 -5.85
C PHE A 366 -7.35 -21.69 -6.85
N ILE A 367 -6.94 -20.93 -7.88
CA ILE A 367 -5.89 -21.32 -8.83
C ILE A 367 -4.75 -20.29 -8.81
N VAL A 368 -3.55 -20.72 -9.17
CA VAL A 368 -2.32 -19.90 -9.16
C VAL A 368 -1.37 -20.31 -10.30
N PRO A 369 -0.53 -19.40 -10.81
CA PRO A 369 0.32 -19.69 -11.98
C PRO A 369 1.60 -20.47 -11.63
N VAL A 370 1.97 -20.57 -10.35
CA VAL A 370 3.24 -21.17 -9.89
C VAL A 370 3.05 -21.99 -8.61
N SER A 371 3.95 -22.94 -8.37
CA SER A 371 3.91 -23.83 -7.21
C SER A 371 4.36 -23.19 -5.90
N VAL A 372 4.93 -21.98 -5.92
CA VAL A 372 5.25 -21.18 -4.72
C VAL A 372 4.58 -19.82 -4.87
N PRO A 373 3.24 -19.77 -4.76
CA PRO A 373 2.48 -18.63 -5.19
C PRO A 373 2.28 -17.59 -4.09
N ARG A 374 1.82 -16.43 -4.51
CA ARG A 374 0.95 -15.59 -3.69
C ARG A 374 -0.50 -16.00 -3.93
N VAL A 375 -1.34 -15.83 -2.93
CA VAL A 375 -2.79 -16.08 -2.97
C VAL A 375 -3.50 -14.81 -2.53
N GLY A 376 -4.58 -14.46 -3.22
CA GLY A 376 -5.44 -13.34 -2.83
C GLY A 376 -6.22 -13.66 -1.55
N PHE A 377 -6.35 -12.69 -0.66
CA PHE A 377 -7.35 -12.75 0.42
C PHE A 377 -8.76 -12.83 -0.16
N ASN A 378 -9.73 -13.29 0.62
CA ASN A 378 -11.11 -13.40 0.17
C ASN A 378 -11.80 -12.04 0.14
N ARG A 379 -11.52 -11.21 1.16
CA ARG A 379 -12.13 -9.89 1.29
C ARG A 379 -11.41 -8.81 0.50
N THR A 380 -12.17 -7.86 -0.04
CA THR A 380 -11.59 -6.61 -0.55
C THR A 380 -11.20 -5.70 0.62
N ILE A 381 -10.30 -4.74 0.38
CA ILE A 381 -9.91 -3.78 1.42
C ILE A 381 -11.14 -2.95 1.87
N GLY A 382 -12.09 -2.69 0.97
CA GLY A 382 -13.30 -1.92 1.27
C GLY A 382 -14.28 -2.62 2.19
N GLU A 383 -14.34 -3.95 2.16
CA GLU A 383 -15.15 -4.74 3.13
C GLU A 383 -14.63 -4.63 4.57
N LEU A 384 -13.36 -4.22 4.74
CA LEU A 384 -12.76 -3.98 6.07
C LEU A 384 -12.97 -2.55 6.57
N LEU A 385 -13.52 -1.65 5.74
CA LEU A 385 -13.83 -0.29 6.16
C LEU A 385 -15.04 -0.28 7.09
N TYR A 386 -14.88 0.33 8.27
CA TYR A 386 -15.92 0.37 9.27
C TYR A 386 -16.06 1.78 9.87
N PRO A 387 -17.28 2.36 9.95
CA PRO A 387 -18.50 1.89 9.29
C PRO A 387 -18.39 1.88 7.76
N GLY A 388 -19.09 0.95 7.09
CA GLY A 388 -19.03 0.82 5.62
C GLY A 388 -19.53 2.04 4.85
N GLU A 389 -20.39 2.86 5.49
CA GLU A 389 -20.87 4.15 4.96
C GLU A 389 -19.77 5.21 4.78
N LEU A 390 -18.54 4.95 5.26
CA LEU A 390 -17.37 5.80 5.02
C LEU A 390 -16.70 5.52 3.67
N GLY A 391 -17.20 4.57 2.87
CA GLY A 391 -16.77 4.38 1.49
C GLY A 391 -16.92 5.66 0.66
N LYS A 392 -16.21 5.77 -0.47
CA LYS A 392 -16.26 6.94 -1.35
C LYS A 392 -17.72 7.34 -1.66
N CYS A 393 -18.01 8.65 -1.67
CA CYS A 393 -19.32 9.12 -2.12
C CYS A 393 -19.52 8.76 -3.60
N ASP A 394 -20.70 8.28 -3.95
CA ASP A 394 -21.03 7.68 -5.24
C ASP A 394 -22.24 8.35 -5.92
N LYS A 395 -23.01 9.16 -5.20
CA LYS A 395 -24.18 9.86 -5.72
C LYS A 395 -24.13 11.36 -5.39
N TYR A 396 -24.53 12.17 -6.37
CA TYR A 396 -24.56 13.64 -6.24
C TYR A 396 -25.42 14.12 -5.05
N ASP A 397 -26.57 13.50 -4.80
CA ASP A 397 -27.47 13.90 -3.70
C ASP A 397 -27.11 13.31 -2.33
N HIS A 398 -25.99 12.60 -2.23
CA HIS A 398 -25.53 11.95 -1.00
C HIS A 398 -24.04 12.20 -0.73
N LEU A 399 -23.61 13.46 -0.82
CA LEU A 399 -22.23 13.86 -0.56
C LEU A 399 -22.00 14.10 0.93
N CYS A 400 -20.89 13.56 1.46
CA CYS A 400 -20.40 13.87 2.80
C CYS A 400 -19.89 15.33 2.90
N PRO A 401 -19.67 15.86 4.13
CA PRO A 401 -19.22 17.23 4.32
C PRO A 401 -17.97 17.59 3.52
N ALA A 402 -16.95 16.72 3.50
CA ALA A 402 -15.72 16.98 2.75
C ALA A 402 -15.96 17.04 1.24
N CYS A 403 -16.81 16.16 0.70
CA CYS A 403 -17.15 16.17 -0.74
C CYS A 403 -17.94 17.42 -1.14
N ARG A 404 -18.82 17.94 -0.28
CA ARG A 404 -19.54 19.20 -0.55
C ARG A 404 -18.66 20.42 -0.41
N THR A 405 -17.65 20.40 0.47
CA THR A 405 -16.75 21.55 0.66
C THR A 405 -15.62 21.54 -0.37
N PHE A 406 -14.94 20.42 -0.53
CA PHE A 406 -13.77 20.28 -1.39
C PHE A 406 -14.09 19.71 -2.78
N GLY A 407 -15.34 19.37 -3.08
CA GLY A 407 -15.73 18.85 -4.39
C GLY A 407 -15.66 17.33 -4.52
N TRP A 408 -16.32 16.83 -5.55
CA TRP A 408 -16.55 15.41 -5.79
C TRP A 408 -16.57 15.10 -7.29
N VAL A 409 -16.13 13.89 -7.63
CA VAL A 409 -16.22 13.31 -8.96
C VAL A 409 -16.68 11.86 -8.80
N TRP A 410 -17.70 11.48 -9.57
CA TRP A 410 -18.25 10.13 -9.65
C TRP A 410 -17.20 9.15 -10.14
N GLY A 411 -17.21 7.92 -9.63
CA GLY A 411 -16.39 6.78 -10.06
C GLY A 411 -14.92 6.80 -9.60
N ALA A 412 -14.21 5.69 -9.76
CA ALA A 412 -12.76 5.56 -9.47
C ALA A 412 -11.91 5.92 -10.71
N GLU A 413 -10.58 6.02 -10.57
CA GLU A 413 -9.65 6.22 -11.70
C GLU A 413 -9.54 4.98 -12.59
N ASP A 414 -9.81 3.78 -12.04
CA ASP A 414 -9.95 2.55 -12.80
C ASP A 414 -11.42 2.33 -13.19
N ARG A 415 -11.75 2.42 -14.49
CA ARG A 415 -13.11 2.12 -14.97
C ARG A 415 -13.13 1.17 -16.15
N ASP A 416 -13.62 -0.04 -15.85
CA ASP A 416 -14.46 -0.84 -16.74
C ASP A 416 -15.97 -0.62 -16.42
N ILE A 417 -16.31 0.40 -15.61
CA ILE A 417 -17.70 0.76 -15.30
C ILE A 417 -18.24 1.63 -16.43
N ALA A 418 -19.38 1.23 -16.99
CA ALA A 418 -20.10 2.01 -18.00
C ALA A 418 -20.33 3.45 -17.49
N ALA A 419 -20.09 4.43 -18.36
CA ALA A 419 -20.31 5.82 -18.00
C ALA A 419 -21.80 6.03 -17.64
N PRO A 420 -22.11 6.88 -16.64
CA PRO A 420 -23.48 7.23 -16.31
C PRO A 420 -24.16 7.90 -17.50
N ALA A 421 -25.50 7.85 -17.53
CA ALA A 421 -26.25 8.60 -18.53
C ALA A 421 -25.89 10.09 -18.47
N LEU A 422 -25.90 10.78 -19.62
CA LEU A 422 -25.52 12.20 -19.71
C LEU A 422 -26.33 13.12 -18.78
N ALA A 423 -27.55 12.73 -18.42
CA ALA A 423 -28.41 13.49 -17.51
C ALA A 423 -27.99 13.38 -16.03
N GLU A 424 -27.17 12.38 -15.67
CA GLU A 424 -26.72 12.19 -14.29
C GLU A 424 -25.54 13.10 -13.97
N ARG A 425 -25.61 13.78 -12.82
CA ARG A 425 -24.52 14.62 -12.34
C ARG A 425 -23.36 13.75 -11.87
N THR A 426 -22.25 13.84 -12.60
CA THR A 426 -21.03 13.05 -12.32
C THR A 426 -19.93 13.83 -11.63
N ALA A 427 -20.15 15.11 -11.33
CA ALA A 427 -19.20 15.94 -10.60
C ALA A 427 -19.90 17.06 -9.83
N TYR A 428 -19.20 17.58 -8.82
CA TYR A 428 -19.57 18.76 -8.06
C TYR A 428 -18.32 19.57 -7.74
N ALA A 429 -18.31 20.84 -8.11
CA ALA A 429 -17.16 21.71 -7.90
C ALA A 429 -16.99 22.03 -6.40
N GLY A 430 -15.74 22.06 -5.93
CA GLY A 430 -15.47 22.47 -4.56
C GLY A 430 -15.90 23.92 -4.33
N ARG A 431 -16.36 24.22 -3.12
CA ARG A 431 -16.76 25.55 -2.66
C ARG A 431 -15.64 26.29 -1.94
N VAL A 432 -14.41 25.78 -2.05
CA VAL A 432 -13.20 26.39 -1.49
C VAL A 432 -12.11 26.41 -2.54
N ARG A 433 -11.40 27.54 -2.65
CA ARG A 433 -10.27 27.75 -3.55
C ARG A 433 -9.10 28.29 -2.75
N PHE A 434 -7.95 27.63 -2.88
CA PHE A 434 -6.71 28.03 -2.22
C PHE A 434 -5.84 28.79 -3.21
N SER A 435 -5.16 29.85 -2.76
CA SER A 435 -4.02 30.41 -3.50
C SER A 435 -2.77 29.56 -3.28
N HIS A 436 -1.72 29.82 -4.08
CA HIS A 436 -0.37 29.43 -3.69
C HIS A 436 -0.02 30.12 -2.36
N ALA A 437 0.78 29.47 -1.52
CA ALA A 437 1.36 30.11 -0.35
C ALA A 437 2.73 30.67 -0.75
N ASN A 438 2.86 31.99 -0.75
CA ASN A 438 4.08 32.64 -1.19
C ASN A 438 4.99 32.86 0.03
N LEU A 439 6.29 32.62 -0.14
CA LEU A 439 7.27 32.85 0.92
C LEU A 439 7.35 34.35 1.24
N THR A 440 6.99 34.72 2.47
CA THR A 440 7.05 36.11 2.97
C THR A 440 8.18 36.34 3.95
N HIS A 441 8.69 35.27 4.57
CA HIS A 441 9.90 35.29 5.39
C HIS A 441 10.75 34.06 5.10
N ASP A 442 11.97 34.28 4.63
CA ASP A 442 12.97 33.24 4.37
C ASP A 442 13.88 33.06 5.60
N ALA A 443 13.81 31.88 6.23
CA ALA A 443 14.68 31.50 7.35
C ALA A 443 15.94 30.74 6.91
N GLY A 444 16.14 30.57 5.60
CA GLY A 444 17.22 29.78 5.01
C GLY A 444 16.70 28.57 4.24
N ALA A 445 17.61 27.99 3.46
CA ALA A 445 17.35 26.75 2.76
C ALA A 445 18.61 25.88 2.63
N PHE A 446 18.41 24.57 2.50
CA PHE A 446 19.49 23.60 2.34
C PHE A 446 19.16 22.48 1.35
N ASP A 447 20.20 21.77 0.95
CA ASP A 447 20.12 20.59 0.09
C ASP A 447 20.40 19.32 0.89
N SER A 448 19.76 18.21 0.52
CA SER A 448 19.98 16.94 1.21
C SER A 448 19.66 15.73 0.35
N THR A 449 20.55 14.73 0.38
CA THR A 449 20.21 13.37 -0.04
C THR A 449 19.44 12.70 1.08
N LEU A 450 18.16 12.42 0.87
CA LEU A 450 17.31 11.86 1.90
C LEU A 450 17.59 10.37 2.13
N ALA A 451 17.28 9.89 3.34
CA ALA A 451 17.19 8.47 3.64
C ALA A 451 16.10 7.79 2.80
N ILE A 452 16.21 6.48 2.62
CA ILE A 452 15.22 5.70 1.87
C ILE A 452 13.85 5.84 2.53
N LEU A 453 12.86 6.29 1.74
CA LEU A 453 11.48 6.41 2.17
C LEU A 453 10.82 5.04 2.15
N SER A 454 11.04 4.27 3.21
CA SER A 454 10.40 2.97 3.40
C SER A 454 8.91 3.11 3.70
N THR A 455 8.15 2.04 3.53
CA THR A 455 6.81 1.88 4.13
C THR A 455 6.57 0.37 4.33
N PRO A 456 6.00 -0.05 5.48
CA PRO A 456 5.62 -1.43 5.68
C PRO A 456 4.75 -1.94 4.53
N LYS A 457 5.02 -3.16 4.04
CA LYS A 457 4.15 -3.75 3.00
C LYS A 457 2.76 -3.99 3.59
N PRO A 458 1.67 -3.88 2.80
CA PRO A 458 0.32 -4.19 3.26
C PRO A 458 0.17 -5.60 3.88
N THR A 459 1.04 -6.54 3.51
CA THR A 459 1.13 -7.86 4.14
C THR A 459 1.46 -7.83 5.63
N THR A 460 1.94 -6.71 6.18
CA THR A 460 2.05 -6.46 7.62
C THR A 460 0.67 -6.11 8.20
N ALA A 461 -0.30 -7.01 8.04
CA ALA A 461 -1.71 -6.79 8.38
C ALA A 461 -1.92 -6.22 9.80
N ARG A 462 -1.16 -6.71 10.79
CA ARG A 462 -1.15 -6.20 12.18
C ARG A 462 -0.88 -4.70 12.34
N PHE A 463 -0.24 -4.05 11.37
CA PHE A 463 -0.04 -2.59 11.36
C PHE A 463 -1.22 -1.83 10.75
N TYR A 464 -2.06 -2.48 9.93
CA TYR A 464 -3.14 -1.84 9.18
C TYR A 464 -4.54 -2.20 9.69
N LEU A 465 -4.66 -3.33 10.40
CA LEU A 465 -5.90 -3.86 10.94
C LEU A 465 -5.97 -3.73 12.45
N ARG A 466 -7.20 -3.69 12.97
CA ARG A 466 -7.52 -3.81 14.39
C ARG A 466 -8.81 -4.61 14.56
N PRO A 467 -9.01 -5.29 15.70
CA PRO A 467 -10.32 -5.84 16.00
C PRO A 467 -11.36 -4.72 16.11
N LYS A 468 -12.56 -4.97 15.59
CA LYS A 468 -13.70 -4.05 15.63
C LYS A 468 -14.01 -3.60 17.06
N ALA A 469 -14.02 -4.55 17.99
CA ALA A 469 -14.12 -4.31 19.41
C ALA A 469 -12.71 -4.37 20.03
N GLY A 470 -12.28 -3.27 20.64
CA GLY A 470 -11.02 -3.20 21.38
C GLY A 470 -9.83 -2.71 20.57
N LYS A 471 -8.66 -3.23 20.92
CA LYS A 471 -7.35 -2.70 20.53
C LYS A 471 -6.50 -3.77 19.85
N PRO A 472 -5.54 -3.38 19.00
CA PRO A 472 -4.54 -4.30 18.47
C PRO A 472 -3.82 -5.07 19.59
N GLN A 473 -3.52 -6.34 19.35
CA GLN A 473 -2.87 -7.23 20.31
C GLN A 473 -1.57 -7.80 19.73
N ASP A 474 -0.56 -7.89 20.57
CA ASP A 474 0.73 -8.50 20.24
C ASP A 474 0.65 -10.03 20.36
N GLY A 475 1.65 -10.76 19.86
CA GLY A 475 1.75 -12.22 20.01
C GLY A 475 0.80 -13.04 19.10
N LEU A 476 -0.29 -12.45 18.62
CA LEU A 476 -1.28 -13.17 17.81
C LEU A 476 -0.71 -13.69 16.48
N PRO A 477 -1.06 -14.93 16.09
CA PRO A 477 -0.69 -15.49 14.79
C PRO A 477 -1.34 -14.74 13.64
N ASP A 478 -0.68 -14.76 12.48
CA ASP A 478 -1.10 -13.98 11.30
C ASP A 478 -2.54 -14.33 10.87
N HIS A 479 -2.95 -15.61 10.90
CA HIS A 479 -4.33 -16.03 10.53
C HIS A 479 -5.44 -15.47 11.43
N GLN A 480 -5.11 -14.89 12.60
CA GLN A 480 -6.08 -14.23 13.49
C GLN A 480 -6.09 -12.70 13.32
N THR A 481 -5.14 -12.16 12.55
CA THR A 481 -4.91 -10.71 12.41
C THR A 481 -4.72 -10.26 10.97
N ASP A 482 -5.04 -11.14 10.00
CA ASP A 482 -4.95 -10.85 8.58
C ASP A 482 -6.28 -10.31 8.00
N PHE A 483 -6.28 -10.14 6.68
CA PHE A 483 -7.40 -9.56 5.94
C PHE A 483 -8.59 -10.51 5.79
N ASP A 484 -8.50 -11.78 6.20
CA ASP A 484 -9.62 -12.73 6.22
C ASP A 484 -10.08 -13.08 7.65
N ALA A 485 -9.29 -12.73 8.67
CA ALA A 485 -9.66 -12.92 10.06
C ALA A 485 -10.96 -12.18 10.46
N SER A 486 -11.90 -12.93 11.04
CA SER A 486 -13.20 -12.41 11.45
C SER A 486 -13.07 -11.27 12.47
N GLY A 487 -13.91 -10.25 12.34
CA GLY A 487 -13.92 -9.10 13.24
C GLY A 487 -12.78 -8.11 13.08
N GLN A 488 -11.83 -8.32 12.16
CA GLN A 488 -10.82 -7.30 11.81
C GLN A 488 -11.42 -6.21 10.90
N ILE A 489 -11.02 -4.97 11.17
CA ILE A 489 -11.37 -3.77 10.39
C ILE A 489 -10.11 -2.93 10.13
N LEU A 490 -10.18 -2.03 9.15
CA LEU A 490 -9.16 -1.01 8.95
C LEU A 490 -9.01 -0.12 10.18
N ARG A 491 -7.78 0.27 10.49
CA ARG A 491 -7.48 1.17 11.62
C ARG A 491 -8.00 2.59 11.45
N GLY A 492 -8.14 3.05 10.21
CA GLY A 492 -8.62 4.39 9.88
C GLY A 492 -7.69 5.13 8.91
N ARG A 493 -7.57 6.45 9.06
CA ARG A 493 -6.78 7.31 8.16
C ARG A 493 -5.32 7.35 8.58
N LYS A 494 -4.40 6.97 7.70
CA LYS A 494 -2.96 7.07 7.96
C LYS A 494 -2.55 8.54 8.10
N VAL A 495 -1.96 8.90 9.23
CA VAL A 495 -1.45 10.26 9.51
C VAL A 495 -0.02 10.15 10.04
N TYR A 496 0.88 10.97 9.48
CA TYR A 496 2.27 11.05 9.93
C TYR A 496 2.37 11.88 11.20
N ARG A 497 3.23 11.44 12.12
CA ARG A 497 3.50 12.14 13.37
C ARG A 497 4.23 13.45 13.11
N HIS A 498 4.00 14.43 13.98
CA HIS A 498 4.89 15.57 14.17
C HIS A 498 6.15 15.09 14.92
N HIS A 499 7.35 15.46 14.44
CA HIS A 499 8.61 15.05 15.05
C HIS A 499 9.19 16.13 15.99
N GLY A 500 8.70 17.37 15.88
CA GLY A 500 9.16 18.52 16.67
C GLY A 500 10.66 18.81 16.54
N ASP A 501 11.18 19.54 17.53
CA ASP A 501 12.57 19.98 17.62
C ASP A 501 13.59 18.84 17.78
N ARG A 502 13.09 17.61 17.96
CA ARG A 502 13.90 16.38 18.10
C ARG A 502 14.25 15.75 16.75
N LEU A 503 13.84 16.37 15.64
CA LEU A 503 14.24 15.91 14.32
C LEU A 503 15.76 15.87 14.20
N ASN A 504 16.30 14.65 14.07
CA ASN A 504 17.73 14.41 13.96
C ASN A 504 18.10 14.25 12.47
N PRO A 505 19.09 15.00 11.95
CA PRO A 505 19.65 14.81 10.62
C PRO A 505 19.99 13.37 10.27
N GLN A 506 20.47 12.59 11.23
CA GLN A 506 20.75 11.18 11.04
C GLN A 506 19.53 10.36 10.55
N GLU A 507 18.31 10.74 10.92
CA GLU A 507 17.10 10.01 10.55
C GLU A 507 16.61 10.32 9.15
N TYR A 508 16.86 11.54 8.66
CA TYR A 508 16.38 11.97 7.35
C TYR A 508 17.46 12.02 6.27
N GLN A 509 18.74 12.05 6.63
CA GLN A 509 19.84 12.04 5.68
C GLN A 509 20.24 10.60 5.33
N SER A 510 20.60 10.39 4.07
CA SER A 510 21.22 9.13 3.64
C SER A 510 22.56 8.94 4.33
N VAL A 511 22.85 7.71 4.76
CA VAL A 511 24.13 7.35 5.39
C VAL A 511 25.27 7.65 4.41
N ASN A 512 26.24 8.46 4.84
CA ASN A 512 27.36 8.94 4.02
C ASN A 512 26.96 9.65 2.72
N GLY A 513 25.72 10.17 2.62
CA GLY A 513 25.21 10.78 1.40
C GLY A 513 24.97 9.78 0.26
N ALA A 514 24.87 8.48 0.55
CA ALA A 514 24.72 7.44 -0.46
C ALA A 514 23.46 7.66 -1.32
N LYS A 515 23.62 7.59 -2.63
CA LYS A 515 22.55 7.78 -3.61
C LYS A 515 22.13 6.45 -4.20
N SER A 516 20.84 6.30 -4.44
CA SER A 516 20.21 5.08 -4.97
C SER A 516 18.92 5.42 -5.74
N ASP A 517 18.37 4.42 -6.42
CA ASP A 517 17.03 4.47 -7.01
C ASP A 517 15.90 4.54 -5.97
N GLN A 518 16.19 4.28 -4.69
CA GLN A 518 15.24 4.24 -3.58
C GLN A 518 15.21 5.50 -2.72
N ASN A 519 16.08 6.47 -2.98
CA ASN A 519 16.06 7.78 -2.32
C ASN A 519 16.19 8.93 -3.33
N ARG A 520 16.06 10.17 -2.84
CA ARG A 520 16.05 11.38 -3.67
C ARG A 520 16.96 12.43 -3.05
N THR A 521 17.63 13.19 -3.90
CA THR A 521 18.28 14.44 -3.48
C THR A 521 17.28 15.56 -3.63
N VAL A 522 17.05 16.33 -2.56
CA VAL A 522 16.15 17.48 -2.54
C VAL A 522 16.96 18.78 -2.44
N HIS A 523 16.58 19.78 -3.23
CA HIS A 523 17.26 21.06 -3.34
C HIS A 523 16.38 22.22 -2.90
N GLY A 524 16.89 23.09 -2.02
CA GLY A 524 16.16 24.25 -1.50
C GLY A 524 15.06 23.88 -0.49
N VAL A 525 15.31 22.89 0.37
CA VAL A 525 14.47 22.58 1.53
C VAL A 525 14.42 23.83 2.41
N GLN A 526 13.21 24.31 2.69
CA GLN A 526 13.00 25.54 3.46
C GLN A 526 13.19 25.24 4.95
N ASP A 527 14.00 26.05 5.62
CA ASP A 527 14.36 25.85 7.02
C ASP A 527 13.21 26.14 7.99
N VAL A 528 13.43 25.72 9.24
CA VAL A 528 12.52 26.01 10.35
C VAL A 528 12.43 27.52 10.54
N GLY A 529 11.21 28.03 10.67
CA GLY A 529 10.93 29.46 10.81
C GLY A 529 10.48 30.13 9.51
N SER A 530 10.67 29.52 8.34
CA SER A 530 10.18 30.11 7.08
C SER A 530 8.66 30.28 7.11
N VAL A 531 8.18 31.44 6.65
CA VAL A 531 6.77 31.84 6.70
C VAL A 531 6.22 32.01 5.29
N PHE A 532 5.01 31.48 5.08
CA PHE A 532 4.28 31.58 3.84
C PHE A 532 2.89 32.17 4.09
N GLU A 533 2.38 32.96 3.15
CA GLU A 533 1.03 33.53 3.24
C GLU A 533 0.16 33.06 2.07
N PHE A 534 -1.08 32.70 2.37
CA PHE A 534 -2.06 32.25 1.39
C PHE A 534 -3.48 32.67 1.77
N THR A 535 -4.38 32.54 0.81
CA THR A 535 -5.81 32.81 1.01
C THR A 535 -6.65 31.59 0.67
N VAL A 536 -7.81 31.51 1.33
CA VAL A 536 -8.86 30.53 1.03
C VAL A 536 -10.14 31.31 0.73
N ASP A 537 -10.51 31.38 -0.55
CA ASP A 537 -11.83 31.85 -0.96
C ASP A 537 -12.84 30.72 -0.70
N PHE A 538 -14.02 31.07 -0.18
CA PHE A 538 -15.09 30.10 0.06
C PHE A 538 -16.46 30.66 -0.32
N GLU A 539 -17.36 29.77 -0.72
CA GLU A 539 -18.70 30.15 -1.18
C GLU A 539 -19.77 29.27 -0.53
N ASN A 540 -20.91 29.87 -0.15
CA ASN A 540 -22.11 29.14 0.27
C ASN A 540 -21.88 28.11 1.39
N LEU A 541 -20.91 28.32 2.29
CA LEU A 541 -20.69 27.40 3.41
C LEU A 541 -21.75 27.60 4.49
N ALA A 542 -22.32 26.51 5.01
CA ALA A 542 -23.11 26.58 6.23
C ALA A 542 -22.19 26.90 7.44
N ALA A 543 -22.74 27.49 8.51
CA ALA A 543 -21.97 27.84 9.71
C ALA A 543 -21.15 26.66 10.27
N VAL A 544 -21.72 25.45 10.27
CA VAL A 544 -21.04 24.21 10.67
C VAL A 544 -19.89 23.81 9.73
N GLU A 545 -20.03 24.05 8.42
CA GLU A 545 -19.01 23.73 7.41
C GLU A 545 -17.86 24.75 7.46
N LEU A 546 -18.17 26.04 7.64
CA LEU A 546 -17.18 27.09 7.87
C LEU A 546 -16.43 26.86 9.19
N GLY A 547 -17.14 26.47 10.25
CA GLY A 547 -16.53 26.07 11.52
C GLY A 547 -15.56 24.91 11.39
N ALA A 548 -15.94 23.87 10.63
CA ALA A 548 -15.08 22.74 10.34
C ALA A 548 -13.85 23.15 9.51
N LEU A 549 -13.99 24.07 8.55
CA LEU A 549 -12.88 24.59 7.76
C LEU A 549 -11.90 25.40 8.62
N LEU A 550 -12.40 26.34 9.44
CA LEU A 550 -11.59 27.16 10.34
C LEU A 550 -10.87 26.33 11.40
N TRP A 551 -11.55 25.32 11.97
CA TRP A 551 -10.91 24.38 12.89
C TRP A 551 -9.83 23.56 12.16
N SER A 552 -10.10 23.10 10.94
CA SER A 552 -9.11 22.34 10.15
C SER A 552 -7.92 23.19 9.74
N LEU A 553 -8.08 24.48 9.50
CA LEU A 553 -6.97 25.40 9.23
C LEU A 553 -6.12 25.60 10.49
N SER A 554 -6.73 26.00 11.61
CA SER A 554 -6.01 26.36 12.82
C SER A 554 -5.51 25.18 13.66
N LEU A 555 -6.19 24.01 13.60
CA LEU A 555 -5.86 22.79 14.33
C LEU A 555 -5.62 22.99 15.83
N GLU A 556 -6.25 23.98 16.48
CA GLU A 556 -5.96 24.35 17.88
C GLU A 556 -4.48 24.66 18.15
N GLY A 557 -3.75 25.11 17.12
CA GLY A 557 -2.32 25.40 17.17
C GLY A 557 -1.42 24.17 16.98
N TRP A 558 -1.96 23.01 16.59
CA TRP A 558 -1.16 21.83 16.26
C TRP A 558 -0.52 21.95 14.87
N HIS A 559 0.13 20.87 14.43
CA HIS A 559 0.94 20.88 13.21
C HIS A 559 0.27 20.16 12.05
N HIS A 560 0.13 20.86 10.94
CA HIS A 560 -0.13 20.24 9.64
C HIS A 560 1.07 19.44 9.17
N ARG A 561 0.81 18.41 8.34
CA ARG A 561 1.85 17.60 7.70
C ARG A 561 1.74 17.74 6.19
N LEU A 562 2.61 18.55 5.59
CA LEU A 562 2.61 18.86 4.16
C LEU A 562 3.95 18.50 3.48
N GLY A 563 3.95 18.39 2.16
CA GLY A 563 5.18 18.16 1.40
C GLY A 563 5.77 16.74 1.42
N PHE A 564 6.99 16.62 0.93
CA PHE A 564 7.79 15.40 0.82
C PHE A 564 8.55 15.13 2.13
N GLY A 565 9.00 13.90 2.37
CA GLY A 565 9.81 13.58 3.54
C GLY A 565 9.04 13.51 4.87
N LYS A 566 7.70 13.52 4.88
CA LYS A 566 6.88 13.38 6.10
C LYS A 566 7.27 12.20 7.02
N PRO A 567 7.59 10.99 6.50
CA PRO A 567 8.03 9.89 7.36
C PRO A 567 9.39 10.13 8.02
N LEU A 568 10.21 11.03 7.45
CA LEU A 568 11.51 11.42 7.98
C LEU A 568 11.41 12.66 8.87
N GLY A 569 10.20 13.20 9.08
CA GLY A 569 9.92 14.32 9.98
C GLY A 569 9.68 15.66 9.31
N PHE A 570 10.01 15.81 8.02
CA PHE A 570 9.78 17.05 7.28
C PHE A 570 8.30 17.45 7.24
N GLY A 571 8.05 18.75 7.06
CA GLY A 571 6.73 19.27 6.70
C GLY A 571 5.75 19.48 7.84
N SER A 572 6.22 19.61 9.08
CA SER A 572 5.42 20.19 10.17
C SER A 572 5.27 21.67 9.92
N ALA A 573 4.04 22.16 9.86
CA ALA A 573 3.79 23.59 9.85
C ALA A 573 2.59 23.96 10.70
N LYS A 574 2.67 25.12 11.33
CA LYS A 574 1.52 25.73 12.00
C LYS A 574 0.81 26.64 11.00
N VAL A 575 -0.52 26.67 11.03
CA VAL A 575 -1.32 27.58 10.22
C VAL A 575 -2.16 28.45 11.14
N ASP A 576 -1.94 29.76 11.06
CA ASP A 576 -2.68 30.77 11.81
C ASP A 576 -3.68 31.48 10.88
N VAL A 577 -4.93 31.62 11.33
CA VAL A 577 -5.96 32.39 10.60
C VAL A 577 -5.83 33.85 11.01
N ILE A 578 -5.37 34.69 10.08
CA ILE A 578 -5.06 36.09 10.33
C ILE A 578 -6.31 36.96 10.16
N ALA A 579 -7.12 36.67 9.14
CA ALA A 579 -8.35 37.40 8.90
C ALA A 579 -9.43 36.49 8.31
N VAL A 580 -10.69 36.73 8.67
CA VAL A 580 -11.87 36.15 8.04
C VAL A 580 -12.75 37.29 7.54
N ASN A 581 -12.80 37.50 6.24
CA ASN A 581 -13.67 38.50 5.62
C ASN A 581 -14.87 37.79 5.00
N VAL A 582 -16.08 38.23 5.35
CA VAL A 582 -17.34 37.70 4.82
C VAL A 582 -17.94 38.70 3.86
N LEU A 583 -18.52 38.19 2.78
CA LEU A 583 -19.19 38.99 1.78
C LEU A 583 -20.69 39.09 2.07
N SER A 584 -21.17 40.30 2.29
CA SER A 584 -22.60 40.65 2.30
C SER A 584 -23.06 40.89 0.87
N ASN A 585 -23.82 39.94 0.32
CA ASN A 585 -24.37 40.08 -1.03
C ASN A 585 -25.37 41.24 -1.12
N ALA A 586 -26.13 41.49 -0.05
CA ALA A 586 -27.06 42.61 0.00
C ALA A 586 -26.31 43.94 -0.17
N ASP A 587 -25.23 44.15 0.58
CA ASP A 587 -24.47 45.39 0.52
C ASP A 587 -23.69 45.51 -0.80
N ARG A 588 -23.08 44.41 -1.26
CA ARG A 588 -22.33 44.36 -2.52
C ARG A 588 -23.15 44.80 -3.73
N TYR A 589 -24.43 44.41 -3.77
CA TYR A 589 -25.32 44.74 -4.89
C TYR A 589 -26.24 45.93 -4.60
N ALA A 590 -26.13 46.57 -3.43
CA ALA A 590 -26.91 47.76 -3.09
C ALA A 590 -26.41 49.03 -3.81
N THR A 591 -25.10 49.12 -4.09
CA THR A 591 -24.51 50.26 -4.81
C THR A 591 -23.25 49.88 -5.57
N LEU A 592 -22.97 50.58 -6.68
CA LEU A 592 -21.74 50.42 -7.47
C LEU A 592 -20.55 51.24 -6.92
N THR A 593 -20.79 52.11 -5.93
CA THR A 593 -19.80 53.06 -5.39
C THR A 593 -19.36 52.77 -3.96
N ASP A 594 -19.79 51.65 -3.36
CA ASP A 594 -19.34 51.26 -2.03
C ASP A 594 -17.86 50.87 -2.06
N GLU A 595 -17.05 51.60 -1.28
CA GLU A 595 -15.60 51.37 -1.18
C GLU A 595 -15.28 50.02 -0.52
N THR A 596 -16.18 49.48 0.30
CA THR A 596 -15.99 48.17 0.97
C THR A 596 -16.38 47.00 0.06
N GLY A 597 -17.17 47.22 -0.99
CA GLY A 597 -17.64 46.20 -1.92
C GLY A 597 -18.45 45.07 -1.27
N GLY A 598 -19.13 45.38 -0.16
CA GLY A 598 -19.87 44.43 0.68
C GLY A 598 -19.00 43.52 1.56
N TRP A 599 -17.71 43.80 1.71
CA TRP A 599 -16.83 42.99 2.57
C TRP A 599 -16.83 43.48 4.02
N ALA A 600 -17.01 42.54 4.96
CA ALA A 600 -16.90 42.80 6.39
C ALA A 600 -15.88 41.87 7.04
N ASN A 601 -14.97 42.44 7.84
CA ASN A 601 -14.06 41.66 8.67
C ASN A 601 -14.84 41.04 9.85
N GLN A 602 -14.88 39.71 9.88
CA GLN A 602 -15.60 38.90 10.87
C GLN A 602 -14.63 37.96 11.60
N THR A 603 -13.37 38.37 11.76
CA THR A 603 -12.34 37.54 12.41
C THR A 603 -12.71 37.21 13.87
N SER A 604 -13.37 38.12 14.58
CA SER A 604 -13.88 37.88 15.95
C SER A 604 -14.92 36.76 16.03
N GLU A 605 -15.64 36.49 14.94
CA GLU A 605 -16.67 35.44 14.87
C GLU A 605 -16.11 34.05 14.61
N ALA A 606 -14.82 33.93 14.26
CA ALA A 606 -14.18 32.66 13.91
C ALA A 606 -14.37 31.59 14.99
N HIS A 607 -14.21 31.97 16.26
CA HIS A 607 -14.38 31.06 17.38
C HIS A 607 -15.82 30.55 17.51
N ARG A 608 -16.83 31.40 17.25
CA ARG A 608 -18.25 31.01 17.31
C ARG A 608 -18.60 29.97 16.25
N TRP A 609 -18.08 30.09 15.03
CA TRP A 609 -18.27 29.06 14.00
C TRP A 609 -17.59 27.75 14.37
N ILE A 610 -16.37 27.80 14.91
CA ILE A 610 -15.67 26.60 15.41
C ILE A 610 -16.49 25.93 16.51
N LEU A 611 -17.03 26.69 17.47
CA LEU A 611 -17.88 26.15 18.53
C LEU A 611 -19.14 25.48 17.95
N THR A 612 -19.79 26.11 16.97
CA THR A 612 -20.95 25.54 16.26
C THR A 612 -20.60 24.18 15.65
N PHE A 613 -19.41 24.03 15.07
CA PHE A 613 -18.93 22.75 14.55
C PHE A 613 -18.71 21.71 15.64
N LYS A 614 -18.05 22.08 16.74
CA LYS A 614 -17.79 21.19 17.87
C LYS A 614 -19.09 20.69 18.51
N GLU A 615 -20.06 21.57 18.72
CA GLU A 615 -21.39 21.23 19.25
C GLU A 615 -22.15 20.29 18.31
N ALA A 616 -22.11 20.56 17.00
CA ALA A 616 -22.73 19.68 16.00
C ALA A 616 -22.12 18.27 16.00
N MET A 617 -20.79 18.17 16.11
CA MET A 617 -20.07 16.90 16.24
C MET A 617 -20.47 16.17 17.52
N GLN A 618 -20.51 16.87 18.66
CA GLN A 618 -20.95 16.29 19.94
C GLN A 618 -22.38 15.76 19.86
N ALA A 619 -23.31 16.55 19.32
CA ALA A 619 -24.71 16.15 19.19
C ALA A 619 -24.88 14.89 18.32
N ARG A 620 -24.09 14.76 17.24
CA ARG A 620 -24.15 13.63 16.31
C ARG A 620 -23.49 12.36 16.83
N TYR A 621 -22.33 12.49 17.46
CA TYR A 621 -21.50 11.34 17.88
C TYR A 621 -21.62 11.00 19.37
N GLY A 622 -22.36 11.81 20.14
CA GLY A 622 -22.74 11.51 21.53
C GLY A 622 -21.64 11.66 22.56
N MET A 623 -20.53 12.33 22.21
CA MET A 623 -19.39 12.59 23.11
C MET A 623 -18.83 14.00 22.86
N PRO A 624 -18.25 14.67 23.88
CA PRO A 624 -17.56 15.94 23.67
C PRO A 624 -16.53 15.84 22.55
N PHE A 625 -16.40 16.91 21.75
CA PHE A 625 -15.56 16.93 20.56
C PHE A 625 -14.13 16.44 20.82
N GLU A 626 -13.52 16.91 21.90
CA GLU A 626 -12.14 16.60 22.32
C GLU A 626 -11.97 15.15 22.78
N LYS A 627 -13.08 14.46 23.12
CA LYS A 627 -13.10 13.06 23.54
C LYS A 627 -13.38 12.08 22.41
N LEU A 628 -13.72 12.56 21.21
CA LEU A 628 -13.91 11.72 20.04
C LEU A 628 -12.58 11.04 19.66
N ASP A 629 -12.64 9.75 19.32
CA ASP A 629 -11.46 8.96 18.92
C ASP A 629 -10.66 9.63 17.79
N THR A 630 -11.35 10.21 16.80
CA THR A 630 -10.72 10.96 15.70
C THR A 630 -9.87 12.13 16.20
N ILE A 631 -10.39 12.90 17.16
CA ILE A 631 -9.73 14.11 17.67
C ILE A 631 -8.61 13.76 18.63
N ARG A 632 -8.79 12.74 19.47
CA ARG A 632 -7.73 12.19 20.34
C ARG A 632 -6.54 11.68 19.52
N ASP A 633 -6.82 10.91 18.48
CA ASP A 633 -5.77 10.37 17.60
C ASP A 633 -5.06 11.51 16.84
N LEU A 634 -5.80 12.50 16.30
CA LEU A 634 -5.19 13.67 15.65
C LEU A 634 -4.29 14.45 16.62
N LYS A 635 -4.75 14.72 17.84
CA LYS A 635 -3.96 15.41 18.87
C LYS A 635 -2.68 14.66 19.19
N ALA A 636 -2.76 13.34 19.39
CA ALA A 636 -1.60 12.51 19.70
C ALA A 636 -0.57 12.44 18.56
N LEU A 637 -0.99 12.67 17.31
CA LEU A 637 -0.12 12.64 16.15
C LEU A 637 0.42 14.03 15.77
N LEU A 638 -0.35 15.09 15.98
CA LEU A 638 -0.07 16.42 15.42
C LEU A 638 0.29 17.47 16.48
N ALA A 639 -0.08 17.27 17.74
CA ALA A 639 0.20 18.20 18.84
C ALA A 639 1.38 17.76 19.70
N GLU A 640 1.45 16.46 20.02
CA GLU A 640 2.36 15.91 21.04
C GLU A 640 3.68 15.40 20.43
N THR A 641 4.81 15.82 20.99
CA THR A 641 6.14 15.25 20.70
C THR A 641 6.62 14.41 21.87
N LEU A 642 6.35 13.10 21.80
CA LEU A 642 6.84 12.14 22.79
C LEU A 642 8.38 12.07 22.81
N PRO A 643 9.01 11.75 23.96
CA PRO A 643 10.46 11.70 24.11
C PRO A 643 11.09 10.42 23.54
N LEU A 644 10.63 10.00 22.37
CA LEU A 644 11.15 8.84 21.65
C LEU A 644 11.59 9.26 20.23
N PRO A 645 12.69 8.70 19.70
CA PRO A 645 13.05 8.88 18.31
C PRO A 645 11.94 8.35 17.39
N VAL A 646 11.79 8.95 16.22
CA VAL A 646 10.76 8.58 15.25
C VAL A 646 11.41 8.10 13.97
N HIS A 647 11.29 6.81 13.67
CA HIS A 647 11.84 6.22 12.46
C HIS A 647 11.12 4.90 12.13
N TYR A 648 11.25 4.44 10.89
CA TYR A 648 10.70 3.13 10.51
C TYR A 648 11.38 1.99 11.27
N PRO A 649 10.66 0.87 11.51
CA PRO A 649 11.24 -0.27 12.21
C PRO A 649 12.53 -0.78 11.55
N ARG A 650 13.58 -0.92 12.37
CA ARG A 650 14.92 -1.34 11.95
C ARG A 650 15.61 -2.14 13.08
N PRO A 651 16.62 -2.97 12.76
CA PRO A 651 17.27 -3.83 13.75
C PRO A 651 18.28 -3.12 14.66
N THR A 652 18.70 -1.89 14.32
CA THR A 652 19.74 -1.14 15.02
C THR A 652 19.32 0.30 15.34
N ALA A 653 19.86 0.87 16.41
CA ALA A 653 19.60 2.27 16.78
C ALA A 653 20.03 3.25 15.68
N ASN A 654 21.16 2.99 15.01
CA ASN A 654 21.63 3.80 13.89
C ASN A 654 21.12 3.24 12.54
N PRO A 655 20.83 4.09 11.55
CA PRO A 655 20.55 3.65 10.19
C PRO A 655 21.74 2.91 9.57
N GLN A 656 21.45 1.91 8.74
CA GLN A 656 22.45 1.14 8.01
C GLN A 656 22.42 1.52 6.53
N ALA A 657 23.60 1.70 5.93
CA ALA A 657 23.74 2.10 4.52
C ALA A 657 23.11 1.08 3.56
N GLU A 658 23.08 -0.20 3.93
CA GLU A 658 22.53 -1.28 3.12
C GLU A 658 20.99 -1.38 3.17
N GLY A 659 20.31 -0.52 3.93
CA GLY A 659 18.83 -0.48 3.94
C GLY A 659 18.15 -1.73 4.53
N LYS A 660 18.76 -2.39 5.53
CA LYS A 660 18.26 -3.64 6.14
C LYS A 660 17.06 -3.47 7.10
N GLN A 661 16.24 -2.45 6.90
CA GLN A 661 15.05 -2.19 7.74
C GLN A 661 14.05 -3.36 7.69
N TYR A 662 14.00 -4.10 6.58
CA TYR A 662 13.14 -5.28 6.41
C TYR A 662 13.42 -6.39 7.44
N GLU A 663 14.63 -6.47 7.99
CA GLU A 663 15.03 -7.48 8.97
C GLU A 663 14.18 -7.41 10.24
N TRP A 664 13.78 -6.21 10.67
CA TRP A 664 12.87 -6.04 11.81
C TRP A 664 11.54 -6.76 11.58
N PHE A 665 10.97 -6.65 10.38
CA PHE A 665 9.70 -7.31 10.04
C PHE A 665 9.86 -8.83 9.93
N VAL A 666 11.01 -9.31 9.46
CA VAL A 666 11.35 -10.74 9.41
C VAL A 666 11.42 -11.31 10.83
N GLY A 667 12.15 -10.65 11.73
CA GLY A 667 12.25 -11.03 13.13
C GLY A 667 10.90 -11.00 13.84
N ASN A 668 10.15 -9.90 13.69
CA ASN A 668 8.86 -9.73 14.34
C ASN A 668 7.82 -10.77 13.91
N LYS A 669 7.88 -11.26 12.66
CA LYS A 669 6.97 -12.28 12.11
C LYS A 669 7.50 -13.70 12.19
N ARG A 670 8.68 -13.91 12.77
CA ARG A 670 9.31 -15.24 12.82
C ARG A 670 8.36 -16.26 13.45
N SER A 671 8.28 -17.44 12.85
CA SER A 671 7.47 -18.58 13.30
C SER A 671 8.37 -19.76 13.64
N GLY A 672 7.94 -20.63 14.55
CA GLY A 672 8.69 -21.82 14.97
C GLY A 672 8.99 -21.78 16.47
N GLN A 673 10.03 -22.51 16.89
CA GLN A 673 10.46 -22.56 18.29
C GLN A 673 10.94 -21.18 18.80
N ASP A 674 11.56 -20.38 17.92
CA ASP A 674 11.96 -18.99 18.19
C ASP A 674 10.94 -18.03 17.55
N ALA A 675 9.69 -18.06 18.00
CA ALA A 675 8.66 -17.18 17.45
C ALA A 675 8.95 -15.71 17.80
N GLY A 676 8.83 -14.83 16.82
CA GLY A 676 8.98 -13.39 17.01
C GLY A 676 7.90 -12.80 17.92
N SER A 677 8.16 -11.61 18.47
CA SER A 677 7.23 -10.93 19.39
C SER A 677 5.89 -10.56 18.77
N ARG A 678 5.76 -10.53 17.43
CA ARG A 678 4.50 -10.29 16.73
C ARG A 678 3.84 -8.98 17.18
N LEU A 679 4.63 -7.91 17.27
CA LEU A 679 4.20 -6.60 17.70
C LEU A 679 3.31 -5.93 16.66
N ALA A 680 2.21 -5.34 17.12
CA ALA A 680 1.33 -4.46 16.37
C ALA A 680 1.59 -2.99 16.74
N LEU A 681 1.10 -2.05 15.93
CA LEU A 681 1.08 -0.64 16.34
C LEU A 681 0.00 -0.45 17.41
N ARG A 682 0.30 0.26 18.49
CA ARG A 682 -0.72 0.71 19.45
C ARG A 682 -1.66 1.75 18.82
N LEU A 683 -2.76 2.06 19.48
CA LEU A 683 -3.61 3.19 19.10
C LEU A 683 -2.82 4.50 19.25
N ALA A 684 -3.11 5.49 18.40
CA ALA A 684 -2.26 6.69 18.29
C ALA A 684 -2.11 7.44 19.61
N ASP A 685 -3.21 7.58 20.35
CA ASP A 685 -3.32 8.24 21.65
C ASP A 685 -2.85 7.39 22.85
N GLU A 686 -2.51 6.12 22.61
CA GLU A 686 -2.02 5.17 23.62
C GLU A 686 -0.57 4.71 23.35
N ASP A 687 0.00 5.13 22.23
CA ASP A 687 1.36 4.76 21.80
C ASP A 687 2.41 5.60 22.54
N ARG A 688 2.63 5.29 23.83
CA ARG A 688 3.59 5.97 24.71
C ARG A 688 4.94 5.26 24.84
N GLU A 689 4.95 3.95 24.62
CA GLU A 689 6.13 3.09 24.82
C GLU A 689 6.97 2.90 23.56
N GLY A 690 6.37 3.06 22.37
CA GLY A 690 7.02 2.77 21.10
C GLY A 690 7.36 1.29 20.88
N LEU A 691 8.10 1.02 19.81
CA LEU A 691 8.56 -0.30 19.39
C LEU A 691 10.01 -0.53 19.84
N PRO A 692 10.40 -1.77 20.19
CA PRO A 692 11.81 -2.15 20.34
C PRO A 692 12.53 -2.28 19.01
N LEU A 693 13.85 -2.26 19.07
CA LEU A 693 14.70 -2.86 18.03
C LEU A 693 14.54 -4.39 18.06
N ILE A 694 14.36 -4.99 16.88
CA ILE A 694 14.24 -6.43 16.69
C ILE A 694 15.16 -6.82 15.54
N ASP A 695 16.07 -7.77 15.77
CA ASP A 695 16.90 -8.31 14.70
C ASP A 695 16.15 -9.34 13.83
N LYS A 696 16.77 -9.81 12.75
CA LYS A 696 16.14 -10.81 11.86
C LYS A 696 15.84 -12.15 12.54
N TYR A 697 16.39 -12.42 13.72
CA TYR A 697 16.16 -13.64 14.49
C TYR A 697 15.00 -13.48 15.47
N GLY A 698 14.46 -12.28 15.65
CA GLY A 698 13.35 -12.02 16.56
C GLY A 698 13.78 -11.60 17.96
N ASP A 699 15.08 -11.44 18.19
CA ASP A 699 15.62 -11.01 19.48
C ASP A 699 15.47 -9.49 19.63
N GLN A 700 14.89 -9.06 20.76
CA GLN A 700 14.85 -7.65 21.11
C GLN A 700 16.25 -7.17 21.49
N LYS A 701 16.68 -6.03 20.94
CA LYS A 701 17.95 -5.40 21.30
C LYS A 701 17.71 -4.30 22.32
N SER A 702 18.63 -4.22 23.28
CA SER A 702 18.69 -3.15 24.28
C SER A 702 19.09 -1.81 23.67
#